data_AF-A0A2G5V8E3-F1
#
_entry.id   AF-A0A2G5V8E3-F1
#
_cell.length_a   1.000
_cell.length_b   1.000
_cell.length_c   1.000
_cell.angle_alpha   90.00
_cell.angle_beta   90.00
_cell.angle_gamma   90.00
#
_symmetry.space_group_name_H-M   'P 1'
#
loop_
_entity.id
_entity.type
_entity.pdbx_description
1 polymer ?
#
loop_
_entity_poly.entity_id
_entity_poly.type
_entity_poly.pdbx_seq_one_letter_code
_entity_poly.pdbx_strand_id
1 'polypeptide(L)'
;MWVIKALLFLLLIDGIKSTKDSQFALDEYYLEASKIYEKANKIHLENELATGKIGALDVSERILNKKIDASLLEEYVEMKISGGLREQNEMLELFEKAKESETSEQLKDEVENGFNMMDGFSDLEKKISEFNIDGVDDYFERLERRLYSESFISEIEYQLPLLYETYQIIFVYVRSFQDDTLSDTVKSILWERIDLLRRISEASHVILDALKKQGFNDDLQGFDSFERMRDVTEKLNAMMDEVKNMEGIDSKLLKVEKEMEVLEELKERNVVNEIKNRFQNLTKSSDFLTNFRTTTIFHGEYGGIQSISPLLQKIKSFSSKMRSFEFRTSISSKKWSTFENHFQHTNIQSGSLTEKFSNFRDCVQNFDFQTSFPMDFLDDFDKNLTQIRLVDSDIQNYTKRLEELAETTDNLHALTERRYPDPAQVDRDFLPLFREYLSEHAWLRDVDNLMILLRKIKDLITELNLDNVRKGFEEILEKMDESKQFLECYSNLETTASDIKELLVLPGKVWNFDPKVLEGTVEVVGMFKEAYKMIEEIKKWKVATNPEIENFPLDGEDVKAVSDGINVLETIRNVRNGLEMMKNLDVENLGIKDSWDLLDSSLSQFFEILSSQKIWNSSDVSFPTNLPIDTIKTFIEDEYQENQRNDILKFLKEIQILETDFPEYPNKLEKMNEAIEKMKEWENEKMNPVKTMVDCFEMECNASLKLPGASN
;
A
#
# COMPACT_ATOMS: atom_id res chain seq x y z
N MET A 1 48.64 96.04 47.46
CA MET A 1 47.64 95.40 48.34
C MET A 1 46.68 94.43 47.61
N TRP A 2 46.72 94.31 46.27
CA TRP A 2 45.90 93.35 45.51
C TRP A 2 46.58 92.00 45.20
N VAL A 3 47.91 91.94 45.20
CA VAL A 3 48.66 90.70 44.89
C VAL A 3 48.64 89.69 46.05
N ILE A 4 48.45 90.14 47.29
CA ILE A 4 48.40 89.27 48.48
C ILE A 4 47.02 88.59 48.63
N LYS A 5 45.95 89.14 48.05
CA LYS A 5 44.60 88.51 48.08
C LYS A 5 44.42 87.41 47.03
N ALA A 6 45.16 87.45 45.91
CA ALA A 6 45.09 86.43 44.87
C ALA A 6 45.85 85.14 45.24
N LEU A 7 46.98 85.26 45.96
CA LEU A 7 47.73 84.10 46.46
C LEU A 7 47.00 83.35 47.59
N LEU A 8 46.20 84.05 48.40
CA LEU A 8 45.35 83.43 49.43
C LEU A 8 44.15 82.67 48.84
N PHE A 9 43.68 83.02 47.63
CA PHE A 9 42.60 82.30 46.96
C PHE A 9 43.09 81.04 46.20
N LEU A 10 44.32 81.05 45.68
CA LEU A 10 44.93 79.86 45.07
C LEU A 10 45.36 78.81 46.12
N LEU A 11 45.77 79.24 47.32
CA LEU A 11 46.10 78.33 48.42
C LEU A 11 44.87 77.75 49.15
N LEU A 12 43.65 78.24 48.87
CA LEU A 12 42.41 77.72 49.46
C LEU A 12 41.61 76.78 48.53
N ILE A 13 42.04 76.59 47.27
CA ILE A 13 41.38 75.70 46.30
C ILE A 13 42.04 74.31 46.25
N ASP A 14 43.30 74.16 46.67
CA ASP A 14 43.96 72.85 46.76
C ASP A 14 43.56 72.02 48.01
N GLY A 15 42.61 72.51 48.82
CA GLY A 15 42.34 71.96 50.16
C GLY A 15 40.99 71.24 50.36
N ILE A 16 40.06 71.26 49.40
CA ILE A 16 38.75 70.61 49.57
C ILE A 16 38.35 69.90 48.26
N LYS A 17 38.89 68.69 48.04
CA LYS A 17 38.28 67.72 47.12
C LYS A 17 36.94 67.31 47.75
N SER A 18 35.82 67.79 47.20
CA SER A 18 34.51 67.30 47.64
C SER A 18 34.26 65.90 47.06
N THR A 19 33.54 65.06 47.80
CA THR A 19 33.09 63.73 47.36
C THR A 19 32.24 63.76 46.09
N LYS A 20 31.67 64.93 45.72
CA LYS A 20 30.93 65.13 44.47
C LYS A 20 31.85 65.20 43.25
N ASP A 21 32.99 65.89 43.34
CA ASP A 21 33.92 66.06 42.20
C ASP A 21 34.50 64.73 41.72
N SER A 22 34.70 63.79 42.64
CA SER A 22 35.22 62.46 42.31
C SER A 22 34.17 61.48 41.77
N GLN A 23 32.87 61.70 42.02
CA GLN A 23 31.80 60.90 41.45
C GLN A 23 31.54 61.30 40.01
N PHE A 24 31.55 62.61 39.73
CA PHE A 24 31.54 63.13 38.37
C PHE A 24 32.71 62.57 37.55
N ALA A 25 33.91 62.47 38.14
CA ALA A 25 35.07 61.90 37.45
C ALA A 25 34.95 60.39 37.12
N LEU A 26 34.37 59.56 38.00
CA LEU A 26 34.15 58.13 37.72
C LEU A 26 33.09 57.92 36.64
N ASP A 27 31.99 58.66 36.72
CA ASP A 27 30.90 58.59 35.75
C ASP A 27 31.33 59.08 34.36
N GLU A 28 32.09 60.18 34.30
CA GLU A 28 32.66 60.72 33.06
C GLU A 28 33.66 59.73 32.43
N TYR A 29 34.55 59.16 33.24
CA TYR A 29 35.53 58.17 32.78
C TYR A 29 34.88 56.85 32.32
N TYR A 30 33.86 56.36 33.04
CA TYR A 30 33.06 55.20 32.60
C TYR A 30 32.38 55.46 31.25
N LEU A 31 31.79 56.65 31.07
CA LEU A 31 31.16 57.04 29.81
C LEU A 31 32.18 57.18 28.68
N GLU A 32 33.36 57.74 28.95
CA GLU A 32 34.46 57.84 28.00
C GLU A 32 34.96 56.45 27.59
N ALA A 33 35.31 55.59 28.55
CA ALA A 33 35.77 54.23 28.32
C ALA A 33 34.73 53.42 27.53
N SER A 34 33.46 53.54 27.89
CA SER A 34 32.34 52.88 27.21
C SER A 34 32.18 53.33 25.75
N LYS A 35 32.32 54.63 25.46
CA LYS A 35 32.32 55.16 24.07
C LYS A 35 33.52 54.68 23.28
N ILE A 36 34.70 54.66 23.91
CA ILE A 36 35.94 54.18 23.29
C ILE A 36 35.82 52.69 22.97
N TYR A 37 35.31 51.88 23.90
CA TYR A 37 35.04 50.47 23.66
C TYR A 37 34.05 50.24 22.53
N GLU A 38 32.91 50.94 22.52
CA GLU A 38 31.91 50.77 21.46
C GLU A 38 32.52 51.06 20.08
N LYS A 39 33.35 52.10 19.98
CA LYS A 39 34.07 52.46 18.75
C LYS A 39 35.17 51.47 18.40
N ALA A 40 36.03 51.11 19.35
CA ALA A 40 37.13 50.18 19.18
C ALA A 40 36.64 48.79 18.78
N ASN A 41 35.60 48.28 19.43
CA ASN A 41 34.98 47.00 19.12
C ASN A 41 34.40 46.99 17.70
N LYS A 42 33.69 48.06 17.29
CA LYS A 42 33.18 48.18 15.91
C LYS A 42 34.29 48.16 14.86
N ILE A 43 35.37 48.91 15.08
CA ILE A 43 36.51 48.97 14.16
C ILE A 43 37.26 47.62 14.14
N HIS A 44 37.42 46.98 15.30
CA HIS A 44 38.02 45.66 15.42
C HIS A 44 37.24 44.62 14.61
N LEU A 45 35.92 44.54 14.80
CA LEU A 45 35.05 43.62 14.06
C LEU A 45 35.09 43.88 12.54
N GLU A 46 35.16 45.15 12.12
CA GLU A 46 35.33 45.51 10.72
C GLU A 46 36.70 45.09 10.18
N ASN A 47 37.77 45.29 10.94
CA ASN A 47 39.14 44.92 10.57
C ASN A 47 39.31 43.40 10.46
N GLU A 48 38.76 42.62 11.40
CA GLU A 48 38.81 41.15 11.34
C GLU A 48 38.14 40.60 10.07
N LEU A 49 37.05 41.23 9.64
CA LEU A 49 36.33 40.88 8.41
C LEU A 49 37.06 41.37 7.15
N ALA A 50 37.70 42.54 7.20
CA ALA A 50 38.49 43.11 6.10
C ALA A 50 39.79 42.33 5.82
N THR A 51 40.48 41.92 6.88
CA THR A 51 41.73 41.16 6.80
C THR A 51 41.51 39.67 6.57
N GLY A 52 40.26 39.20 6.65
CA GLY A 52 39.90 37.79 6.47
C GLY A 52 40.26 36.90 7.66
N LYS A 53 40.58 37.47 8.83
CA LYS A 53 40.71 36.73 10.09
C LYS A 53 39.40 36.02 10.45
N ILE A 54 38.28 36.67 10.11
CA ILE A 54 36.93 36.11 10.22
C ILE A 54 36.26 36.22 8.84
N GLY A 55 35.63 35.14 8.38
CA GLY A 55 34.85 35.13 7.16
C GLY A 55 33.42 35.61 7.35
N ALA A 56 32.78 36.04 6.26
CA ALA A 56 31.36 36.42 6.27
C ALA A 56 30.43 35.28 6.73
N LEU A 57 30.83 34.02 6.50
CA LEU A 57 30.10 32.86 7.00
C LEU A 57 30.20 32.74 8.53
N ASP A 58 31.37 32.94 9.11
CA ASP A 58 31.57 32.89 10.57
C ASP A 58 30.72 33.97 11.28
N VAL A 59 30.64 35.17 10.71
CA VAL A 59 29.75 36.25 11.19
C VAL A 59 28.29 35.80 11.14
N SER A 60 27.90 35.11 10.07
CA SER A 60 26.54 34.56 9.91
C SER A 60 26.22 33.49 10.95
N GLU A 61 27.16 32.59 11.22
CA GLU A 61 27.02 31.54 12.24
C GLU A 61 26.87 32.13 13.65
N ARG A 62 27.63 33.19 13.98
CA ARG A 62 27.50 33.93 15.24
C ARG A 62 26.13 34.60 15.37
N ILE A 63 25.70 35.35 14.34
CA ILE A 63 24.42 36.06 14.36
C ILE A 63 23.24 35.10 14.45
N LEU A 64 23.30 33.98 13.73
CA LEU A 64 22.24 32.96 13.70
C LEU A 64 22.34 31.94 14.84
N ASN A 65 23.43 31.99 15.62
CA ASN A 65 23.79 31.03 16.65
C ASN A 65 23.65 29.57 16.17
N LYS A 66 24.11 29.31 14.94
CA LYS A 66 23.98 28.01 14.28
C LYS A 66 25.12 27.82 13.28
N LYS A 67 25.80 26.68 13.35
CA LYS A 67 26.79 26.26 12.35
C LYS A 67 26.12 25.99 11.00
N ILE A 68 26.72 26.48 9.92
CA ILE A 68 26.22 26.36 8.55
C ILE A 68 27.13 25.38 7.79
N ASP A 69 26.74 24.11 7.78
CA ASP A 69 27.43 23.09 6.99
C ASP A 69 26.78 22.94 5.61
N ALA A 70 27.35 23.62 4.61
CA ALA A 70 26.84 23.59 3.23
C ALA A 70 27.04 22.23 2.54
N SER A 71 27.95 21.38 3.05
CA SER A 71 28.22 20.06 2.45
C SER A 71 27.00 19.14 2.47
N LEU A 72 26.11 19.34 3.45
CA LEU A 72 24.82 18.63 3.56
C LEU A 72 23.86 18.91 2.39
N LEU A 73 24.12 19.97 1.61
CA LEU A 73 23.27 20.37 0.49
C LEU A 73 23.85 20.03 -0.89
N GLU A 74 25.14 19.66 -0.96
CA GLU A 74 25.87 19.50 -2.23
C GLU A 74 25.22 18.46 -3.16
N GLU A 75 24.81 17.31 -2.61
CA GLU A 75 24.11 16.24 -3.37
C GLU A 75 22.88 16.79 -4.11
N TYR A 76 22.12 17.67 -3.46
CA TYR A 76 20.89 18.22 -4.03
C TYR A 76 21.16 19.27 -5.10
N VAL A 77 22.30 19.97 -5.05
CA VAL A 77 22.67 21.00 -6.03
C VAL A 77 22.82 20.41 -7.43
N GLU A 78 23.37 19.21 -7.53
CA GLU A 78 23.60 18.52 -8.79
C GLU A 78 22.33 17.92 -9.42
N MET A 79 21.26 17.74 -8.63
CA MET A 79 20.01 17.13 -9.11
C MET A 79 19.31 18.00 -10.17
N LYS A 80 18.91 17.43 -11.30
CA LYS A 80 18.10 18.15 -12.30
C LYS A 80 16.63 18.14 -11.87
N ILE A 81 16.03 19.33 -11.72
CA ILE A 81 14.63 19.50 -11.27
C ILE A 81 13.71 20.17 -12.31
N SER A 82 14.26 20.70 -13.41
CA SER A 82 13.52 21.49 -14.42
C SER A 82 12.49 20.69 -15.22
N GLY A 83 12.44 19.37 -15.05
CA GLY A 83 11.44 18.48 -15.64
C GLY A 83 10.90 17.45 -14.65
N GLY A 84 10.95 17.72 -13.34
CA GLY A 84 10.63 16.74 -12.29
C GLY A 84 11.79 15.83 -11.95
N LEU A 85 11.68 15.13 -10.82
CA LEU A 85 12.61 14.05 -10.46
C LEU A 85 12.26 12.78 -11.24
N ARG A 86 13.25 11.95 -11.54
CA ARG A 86 13.08 10.72 -12.33
C ARG A 86 11.98 9.84 -11.73
N GLU A 87 12.07 9.54 -10.44
CA GLU A 87 11.16 8.63 -9.75
C GLU A 87 9.73 9.19 -9.69
N GLN A 88 9.60 10.52 -9.57
CA GLN A 88 8.30 11.20 -9.63
C GLN A 88 7.69 11.07 -11.03
N ASN A 89 8.47 11.28 -12.08
CA ASN A 89 7.98 11.21 -13.45
C ASN A 89 7.54 9.78 -13.80
N GLU A 90 8.31 8.78 -13.38
CA GLU A 90 7.94 7.37 -13.54
C GLU A 90 6.60 7.04 -12.84
N MET A 91 6.39 7.54 -11.61
CA MET A 91 5.12 7.35 -10.89
C MET A 91 3.95 8.07 -11.57
N LEU A 92 4.16 9.29 -12.06
CA LEU A 92 3.13 10.06 -12.77
C LEU A 92 2.78 9.42 -14.11
N GLU A 93 3.76 8.89 -14.85
CA GLU A 93 3.52 8.16 -16.09
C GLU A 93 2.65 6.92 -15.84
N LEU A 94 2.98 6.13 -14.80
CA LEU A 94 2.18 4.97 -14.42
C LEU A 94 0.78 5.34 -13.94
N PHE A 95 0.66 6.45 -13.20
CA PHE A 95 -0.63 6.94 -12.73
C PHE A 95 -1.54 7.39 -13.88
N GLU A 96 -1.00 8.06 -14.90
CA GLU A 96 -1.76 8.44 -16.09
C GLU A 96 -2.10 7.22 -16.95
N LYS A 97 -1.17 6.28 -17.14
CA LYS A 97 -1.46 4.98 -17.78
C LYS A 97 -2.58 4.24 -17.07
N ALA A 98 -2.57 4.22 -15.74
CA ALA A 98 -3.58 3.56 -14.92
C ALA A 98 -4.97 4.17 -15.16
N LYS A 99 -5.06 5.50 -15.22
CA LYS A 99 -6.31 6.21 -15.56
C LYS A 99 -6.77 5.92 -16.99
N GLU A 100 -5.87 5.86 -17.95
CA GLU A 100 -6.20 5.54 -19.34
C GLU A 100 -6.70 4.09 -19.48
N SER A 101 -6.19 3.18 -18.67
CA SER A 101 -6.59 1.76 -18.61
C SER A 101 -7.75 1.46 -17.65
N GLU A 102 -8.23 2.45 -16.89
CA GLU A 102 -9.22 2.25 -15.83
C GLU A 102 -10.51 1.65 -16.40
N THR A 103 -10.90 0.48 -15.90
CA THR A 103 -12.15 -0.15 -16.28
C THR A 103 -13.30 0.28 -15.37
N SER A 104 -14.52 0.34 -15.91
CA SER A 104 -15.70 0.72 -15.13
C SER A 104 -16.10 -0.38 -14.15
N GLU A 105 -16.72 0.00 -13.03
CA GLU A 105 -17.28 -0.97 -12.06
C GLU A 105 -18.27 -1.94 -12.72
N GLN A 106 -19.08 -1.47 -13.68
CA GLN A 106 -19.96 -2.35 -14.45
C GLN A 106 -19.19 -3.43 -15.22
N LEU A 107 -18.05 -3.08 -15.83
CA LEU A 107 -17.23 -4.06 -16.55
C LEU A 107 -16.62 -5.07 -15.59
N LYS A 108 -16.17 -4.62 -14.41
CA LYS A 108 -15.63 -5.47 -13.35
C LYS A 108 -16.70 -6.44 -12.83
N ASP A 109 -17.92 -5.96 -12.60
CA ASP A 109 -19.07 -6.79 -12.22
C ASP A 109 -19.39 -7.85 -13.28
N GLU A 110 -19.35 -7.48 -14.57
CA GLU A 110 -19.58 -8.42 -15.67
C GLU A 110 -18.50 -9.53 -15.73
N VAL A 111 -17.24 -9.19 -15.45
CA VAL A 111 -16.15 -10.18 -15.36
C VAL A 111 -16.33 -11.07 -14.12
N GLU A 112 -16.59 -10.51 -12.94
CA GLU A 112 -16.85 -11.27 -11.72
C GLU A 112 -18.03 -12.24 -11.91
N ASN A 113 -19.11 -11.78 -12.54
CA ASN A 113 -20.28 -12.60 -12.85
C ASN A 113 -19.96 -13.75 -13.83
N GLY A 114 -19.07 -13.53 -14.80
CA GLY A 114 -18.60 -14.58 -15.69
C GLY A 114 -17.91 -15.72 -14.94
N PHE A 115 -17.02 -15.40 -13.99
CA PHE A 115 -16.40 -16.41 -13.13
C PHE A 115 -17.42 -17.09 -12.21
N ASN A 116 -18.33 -16.33 -11.57
CA ASN A 116 -19.37 -16.91 -10.71
C ASN A 116 -20.28 -17.90 -11.46
N MET A 117 -20.61 -17.59 -12.70
CA MET A 117 -21.42 -18.45 -13.56
C MET A 117 -20.69 -19.76 -13.85
N MET A 118 -19.40 -19.70 -14.21
CA MET A 118 -18.60 -20.89 -14.50
C MET A 118 -18.37 -21.77 -13.27
N ASP A 119 -18.13 -21.18 -12.09
CA ASP A 119 -18.05 -21.91 -10.80
C ASP A 119 -19.33 -22.76 -10.56
N GLY A 120 -20.49 -22.24 -10.96
CA GLY A 120 -21.79 -22.91 -10.86
C GLY A 120 -21.95 -24.15 -11.74
N PHE A 121 -21.11 -24.32 -12.77
CA PHE A 121 -21.16 -25.45 -13.71
C PHE A 121 -20.12 -26.54 -13.45
N SER A 122 -19.33 -26.42 -12.39
CA SER A 122 -18.31 -27.42 -12.00
C SER A 122 -18.84 -28.86 -11.89
N ASP A 123 -20.06 -29.05 -11.38
CA ASP A 123 -20.70 -30.38 -11.27
C ASP A 123 -21.14 -30.96 -12.63
N LEU A 124 -21.33 -30.12 -13.65
CA LEU A 124 -21.82 -30.55 -14.96
C LEU A 124 -20.73 -31.25 -15.77
N GLU A 125 -19.48 -30.79 -15.68
CA GLU A 125 -18.31 -31.43 -16.30
C GLU A 125 -18.21 -32.90 -15.89
N LYS A 126 -18.36 -33.16 -14.59
CA LYS A 126 -18.31 -34.52 -14.04
C LYS A 126 -19.43 -35.39 -14.59
N LYS A 127 -20.66 -34.85 -14.69
CA LYS A 127 -21.82 -35.59 -15.23
C LYS A 127 -21.64 -35.94 -16.71
N ILE A 128 -21.06 -35.03 -17.50
CA ILE A 128 -20.74 -35.30 -18.91
C ILE A 128 -19.64 -36.36 -19.01
N SER A 129 -18.62 -36.30 -18.15
CA SER A 129 -17.51 -37.26 -18.15
C SER A 129 -17.91 -38.67 -17.69
N GLU A 130 -18.90 -38.79 -16.81
CA GLU A 130 -19.47 -40.06 -16.35
C GLU A 130 -20.51 -40.65 -17.33
N PHE A 131 -20.92 -39.90 -18.35
CA PHE A 131 -21.87 -40.36 -19.35
C PHE A 131 -21.22 -41.41 -20.27
N ASN A 132 -21.83 -42.60 -20.36
CA ASN A 132 -21.35 -43.70 -21.20
C ASN A 132 -22.25 -43.87 -22.43
N ILE A 133 -21.68 -43.64 -23.62
CA ILE A 133 -22.34 -43.80 -24.92
C ILE A 133 -22.57 -45.27 -25.30
N ASP A 134 -21.75 -46.21 -24.80
CA ASP A 134 -21.84 -47.63 -25.16
C ASP A 134 -23.23 -48.21 -24.87
N GLY A 135 -23.91 -47.68 -23.85
CA GLY A 135 -25.28 -48.07 -23.50
C GLY A 135 -26.35 -47.58 -24.48
N VAL A 136 -26.09 -46.51 -25.23
CA VAL A 136 -26.97 -45.99 -26.30
C VAL A 136 -26.80 -46.82 -27.56
N ASP A 137 -25.57 -47.17 -27.92
CA ASP A 137 -25.27 -47.98 -29.11
C ASP A 137 -25.78 -49.42 -29.01
N ASP A 138 -25.58 -50.08 -27.85
CA ASP A 138 -26.15 -51.42 -27.57
C ASP A 138 -27.68 -51.44 -27.75
N TYR A 139 -28.35 -50.33 -27.43
CA TYR A 139 -29.78 -50.22 -27.64
C TYR A 139 -30.17 -50.09 -29.11
N PHE A 140 -29.43 -49.31 -29.91
CA PHE A 140 -29.65 -49.26 -31.35
C PHE A 140 -29.47 -50.64 -31.98
N GLU A 141 -28.43 -51.39 -31.60
CA GLU A 141 -28.22 -52.76 -32.08
C GLU A 141 -29.38 -53.71 -31.73
N ARG A 142 -30.00 -53.53 -30.55
CA ARG A 142 -31.22 -54.29 -30.19
C ARG A 142 -32.40 -53.94 -31.09
N LEU A 143 -32.65 -52.66 -31.35
CA LEU A 143 -33.75 -52.24 -32.23
C LEU A 143 -33.54 -52.68 -33.68
N GLU A 144 -32.31 -52.60 -34.19
CA GLU A 144 -31.97 -53.05 -35.54
C GLU A 144 -32.17 -54.55 -35.71
N ARG A 145 -31.77 -55.37 -34.72
CA ARG A 145 -32.02 -56.83 -34.73
C ARG A 145 -33.52 -57.14 -34.92
N ARG A 146 -34.38 -56.44 -34.17
CA ARG A 146 -35.84 -56.61 -34.23
C ARG A 146 -36.43 -56.17 -35.57
N LEU A 147 -35.84 -55.18 -36.23
CA LEU A 147 -36.29 -54.65 -37.52
C LEU A 147 -35.90 -55.55 -38.70
N TYR A 148 -34.64 -56.01 -38.73
CA TYR A 148 -34.02 -56.65 -39.90
C TYR A 148 -33.95 -58.18 -39.86
N SER A 149 -34.39 -58.83 -38.77
CA SER A 149 -34.44 -60.29 -38.69
C SER A 149 -35.68 -60.86 -39.40
N GLU A 150 -35.60 -61.01 -40.73
CA GLU A 150 -36.67 -61.65 -41.52
C GLU A 150 -36.92 -63.12 -41.13
N SER A 151 -35.85 -63.82 -40.73
CA SER A 151 -35.95 -65.21 -40.25
C SER A 151 -36.70 -65.33 -38.92
N PHE A 152 -36.66 -64.31 -38.06
CA PHE A 152 -37.34 -64.31 -36.77
C PHE A 152 -38.86 -64.26 -36.90
N ILE A 153 -39.39 -63.32 -37.69
CA ILE A 153 -40.84 -63.21 -37.91
C ILE A 153 -41.35 -64.47 -38.61
N SER A 154 -40.61 -64.97 -39.60
CA SER A 154 -41.00 -66.18 -40.34
C SER A 154 -41.05 -67.43 -39.43
N GLU A 155 -40.12 -67.56 -38.49
CA GLU A 155 -40.13 -68.67 -37.52
C GLU A 155 -41.33 -68.60 -36.59
N ILE A 156 -41.63 -67.43 -36.00
CA ILE A 156 -42.79 -67.28 -35.14
C ILE A 156 -44.09 -67.44 -35.92
N GLU A 157 -44.20 -66.88 -37.13
CA GLU A 157 -45.37 -67.03 -38.01
C GLU A 157 -45.66 -68.49 -38.34
N TYR A 158 -44.64 -69.35 -38.38
CA TYR A 158 -44.81 -70.79 -38.61
C TYR A 158 -45.21 -71.54 -37.32
N GLN A 159 -44.54 -71.26 -36.20
CA GLN A 159 -44.73 -72.02 -34.96
C GLN A 159 -46.01 -71.62 -34.20
N LEU A 160 -46.46 -70.36 -34.30
CA LEU A 160 -47.60 -69.87 -33.54
C LEU A 160 -48.93 -70.53 -33.94
N PRO A 161 -49.27 -70.65 -35.24
CA PRO A 161 -50.46 -71.39 -35.66
C PRO A 161 -50.39 -72.86 -35.25
N LEU A 162 -49.22 -73.48 -35.35
CA LEU A 162 -49.01 -74.87 -34.92
C LEU A 162 -49.29 -75.03 -33.43
N LEU A 163 -48.80 -74.10 -32.60
CA LEU A 163 -49.03 -74.08 -31.16
C LEU A 163 -50.53 -73.93 -30.85
N TYR A 164 -51.20 -72.96 -31.48
CA TYR A 164 -52.64 -72.73 -31.32
C TYR A 164 -53.46 -73.95 -31.75
N GLU A 165 -53.25 -74.47 -32.96
CA GLU A 165 -53.98 -75.62 -33.49
C GLU A 165 -53.81 -76.85 -32.61
N THR A 166 -52.58 -77.12 -32.17
CA THR A 166 -52.27 -78.26 -31.30
C THR A 166 -53.00 -78.13 -29.97
N TYR A 167 -52.98 -76.95 -29.36
CA TYR A 167 -53.74 -76.66 -28.14
C TYR A 167 -55.25 -76.82 -28.35
N GLN A 168 -55.81 -76.31 -29.45
CA GLN A 168 -57.24 -76.43 -29.75
C GLN A 168 -57.68 -77.88 -29.96
N ILE A 169 -56.84 -78.69 -30.62
CA ILE A 169 -57.08 -80.12 -30.78
C ILE A 169 -57.22 -80.76 -29.40
N ILE A 170 -56.23 -80.60 -28.52
CA ILE A 170 -56.28 -81.14 -27.15
C ILE A 170 -57.52 -80.62 -26.41
N PHE A 171 -57.82 -79.33 -26.50
CA PHE A 171 -58.95 -78.70 -25.83
C PHE A 171 -60.31 -79.27 -26.26
N VAL A 172 -60.57 -79.39 -27.58
CA VAL A 172 -61.83 -79.93 -28.12
C VAL A 172 -62.02 -81.38 -27.69
N TYR A 173 -60.96 -82.18 -27.74
CA TYR A 173 -61.01 -83.57 -27.30
C TYR A 173 -61.29 -83.68 -25.80
N VAL A 174 -60.52 -83.00 -24.95
CA VAL A 174 -60.69 -83.06 -23.48
C VAL A 174 -62.07 -82.54 -23.05
N ARG A 175 -62.61 -81.50 -23.72
CA ARG A 175 -63.96 -80.97 -23.46
C ARG A 175 -65.08 -81.94 -23.85
N SER A 176 -64.86 -82.78 -24.85
CA SER A 176 -65.88 -83.71 -25.36
C SER A 176 -66.18 -84.87 -24.37
N PHE A 177 -65.32 -85.08 -23.37
CA PHE A 177 -65.49 -86.12 -22.35
C PHE A 177 -66.01 -85.50 -21.06
N GLN A 178 -67.29 -85.71 -20.75
CA GLN A 178 -67.96 -85.19 -19.54
C GLN A 178 -68.14 -86.25 -18.43
N ASP A 179 -68.07 -87.55 -18.77
CA ASP A 179 -68.24 -88.66 -17.81
C ASP A 179 -66.91 -89.11 -17.19
N ASP A 180 -66.92 -89.38 -15.88
CA ASP A 180 -65.75 -89.86 -15.11
C ASP A 180 -65.36 -91.32 -15.43
N THR A 181 -66.13 -92.00 -16.29
CA THR A 181 -65.83 -93.36 -16.78
C THR A 181 -65.25 -93.31 -18.19
N LEU A 182 -63.92 -93.41 -18.29
CA LEU A 182 -63.20 -93.50 -19.56
C LEU A 182 -63.39 -94.91 -20.17
N SER A 183 -64.07 -95.03 -21.30
CA SER A 183 -64.09 -96.27 -22.08
C SER A 183 -62.71 -96.56 -22.67
N ASP A 184 -62.43 -97.82 -23.03
CA ASP A 184 -61.13 -98.20 -23.62
C ASP A 184 -60.82 -97.41 -24.91
N THR A 185 -61.85 -97.09 -25.70
CA THR A 185 -61.72 -96.22 -26.88
C THR A 185 -61.30 -94.80 -26.49
N VAL A 186 -61.87 -94.23 -25.42
CA VAL A 186 -61.53 -92.89 -24.95
C VAL A 186 -60.11 -92.86 -24.36
N LYS A 187 -59.72 -93.90 -23.62
CA LYS A 187 -58.35 -94.05 -23.10
C LYS A 187 -57.30 -94.08 -24.22
N SER A 188 -57.56 -94.86 -25.27
CA SER A 188 -56.69 -94.91 -26.45
C SER A 188 -56.55 -93.55 -27.13
N ILE A 189 -57.68 -92.84 -27.31
CA ILE A 189 -57.69 -91.51 -27.94
C ILE A 189 -56.93 -90.49 -27.09
N LEU A 190 -57.14 -90.47 -25.77
CA LEU A 190 -56.44 -89.55 -24.86
C LEU A 190 -54.93 -89.84 -24.80
N TRP A 191 -54.54 -91.11 -24.79
CA TRP A 191 -53.14 -91.53 -24.81
C TRP A 191 -52.40 -91.08 -26.08
N GLU A 192 -53.01 -91.26 -27.26
CA GLU A 192 -52.46 -90.79 -28.55
C GLU A 192 -52.27 -89.27 -28.63
N ARG A 193 -52.82 -88.51 -27.68
CA ARG A 193 -52.70 -87.05 -27.63
C ARG A 193 -51.61 -86.57 -26.69
N ILE A 194 -50.95 -87.47 -25.94
CA ILE A 194 -49.71 -87.16 -25.20
C ILE A 194 -48.64 -86.63 -26.18
N ASP A 195 -48.54 -87.21 -27.37
CA ASP A 195 -47.63 -86.78 -28.43
C ASP A 195 -47.86 -85.32 -28.88
N LEU A 196 -49.04 -84.75 -28.63
CA LEU A 196 -49.33 -83.34 -28.90
C LEU A 196 -48.73 -82.41 -27.85
N LEU A 197 -48.52 -82.86 -26.61
CA LEU A 197 -47.79 -82.08 -25.60
C LEU A 197 -46.34 -81.87 -26.03
N ARG A 198 -45.69 -82.89 -26.60
CA ARG A 198 -44.34 -82.73 -27.19
C ARG A 198 -44.31 -81.61 -28.24
N ARG A 199 -45.32 -81.55 -29.12
CA ARG A 199 -45.40 -80.50 -30.15
C ARG A 199 -45.62 -79.12 -29.57
N ILE A 200 -46.42 -79.01 -28.50
CA ILE A 200 -46.59 -77.74 -27.76
C ILE A 200 -45.27 -77.31 -27.12
N SER A 201 -44.56 -78.23 -26.47
CA SER A 201 -43.24 -77.99 -25.89
C SER A 201 -42.25 -77.51 -26.95
N GLU A 202 -42.08 -78.25 -28.04
CA GLU A 202 -41.17 -77.90 -29.15
C GLU A 202 -41.48 -76.51 -29.70
N ALA A 203 -42.75 -76.22 -30.03
CA ALA A 203 -43.16 -74.91 -30.54
C ALA A 203 -42.92 -73.79 -29.51
N SER A 204 -43.24 -74.03 -28.22
CA SER A 204 -43.05 -73.04 -27.16
C SER A 204 -41.59 -72.67 -26.94
N HIS A 205 -40.68 -73.66 -26.94
CA HIS A 205 -39.23 -73.43 -26.83
C HIS A 205 -38.68 -72.69 -28.05
N VAL A 206 -39.10 -73.06 -29.27
CA VAL A 206 -38.65 -72.39 -30.49
C VAL A 206 -39.09 -70.92 -30.51
N ILE A 207 -40.34 -70.63 -30.16
CA ILE A 207 -40.84 -69.25 -30.08
C ILE A 207 -40.10 -68.48 -28.98
N LEU A 208 -39.90 -69.10 -27.80
CA LEU A 208 -39.19 -68.48 -26.68
C LEU A 208 -37.74 -68.14 -27.04
N ASP A 209 -37.00 -69.08 -27.63
CA ASP A 209 -35.63 -68.87 -28.09
C ASP A 209 -35.55 -67.78 -29.15
N ALA A 210 -36.52 -67.74 -30.06
CA ALA A 210 -36.63 -66.69 -31.07
C ALA A 210 -36.82 -65.31 -30.40
N LEU A 211 -37.74 -65.18 -29.45
CA LEU A 211 -37.97 -63.94 -28.69
C LEU A 211 -36.75 -63.51 -27.87
N LYS A 212 -36.10 -64.46 -27.18
CA LYS A 212 -34.88 -64.20 -26.39
C LYS A 212 -33.72 -63.71 -27.27
N LYS A 213 -33.50 -64.30 -28.45
CA LYS A 213 -32.46 -63.87 -29.41
C LYS A 213 -32.66 -62.44 -29.92
N GLN A 214 -33.90 -61.95 -29.94
CA GLN A 214 -34.24 -60.57 -30.31
C GLN A 214 -34.23 -59.59 -29.12
N GLY A 215 -33.84 -60.07 -27.93
CA GLY A 215 -33.72 -59.24 -26.73
C GLY A 215 -35.05 -58.87 -26.09
N PHE A 216 -36.10 -59.68 -26.19
CA PHE A 216 -37.37 -59.50 -25.48
C PHE A 216 -37.40 -60.12 -24.07
N ASN A 217 -36.24 -60.49 -23.51
CA ASN A 217 -36.13 -61.08 -22.16
C ASN A 217 -35.08 -60.38 -21.28
N ASP A 218 -34.45 -59.33 -21.80
CA ASP A 218 -33.54 -58.50 -21.03
C ASP A 218 -34.34 -57.36 -20.40
N ASP A 219 -34.20 -57.19 -19.09
CA ASP A 219 -34.87 -56.12 -18.34
C ASP A 219 -34.64 -54.76 -19.03
N LEU A 220 -35.62 -53.87 -18.90
CA LEU A 220 -35.67 -52.49 -19.44
C LEU A 220 -34.48 -51.59 -19.05
N GLN A 221 -33.40 -52.12 -18.47
CA GLN A 221 -32.17 -51.42 -18.08
C GLN A 221 -31.46 -50.71 -19.25
N GLY A 222 -31.71 -51.13 -20.50
CA GLY A 222 -31.16 -50.47 -21.68
C GLY A 222 -31.67 -49.03 -21.93
N PHE A 223 -32.74 -48.62 -21.25
CA PHE A 223 -33.38 -47.32 -21.44
C PHE A 223 -32.81 -46.20 -20.54
N ASP A 224 -32.13 -46.57 -19.45
CA ASP A 224 -31.53 -45.62 -18.50
C ASP A 224 -30.50 -44.70 -19.18
N SER A 225 -29.81 -45.20 -20.21
CA SER A 225 -28.80 -44.45 -20.97
C SER A 225 -29.41 -43.27 -21.71
N PHE A 226 -30.62 -43.41 -22.28
CA PHE A 226 -31.32 -42.32 -22.97
C PHE A 226 -31.86 -41.28 -21.99
N GLU A 227 -32.42 -41.72 -20.87
CA GLU A 227 -32.92 -40.81 -19.84
C GLU A 227 -31.78 -39.98 -19.24
N ARG A 228 -30.62 -40.60 -19.02
CA ARG A 228 -29.40 -39.87 -18.63
C ARG A 228 -28.93 -38.91 -19.71
N MET A 229 -28.96 -39.30 -20.98
CA MET A 229 -28.56 -38.43 -22.09
C MET A 229 -29.44 -37.21 -22.17
N ARG A 230 -30.76 -37.38 -22.06
CA ARG A 230 -31.73 -36.29 -21.99
C ARG A 230 -31.45 -35.37 -20.82
N ASP A 231 -31.27 -35.90 -19.61
CA ASP A 231 -30.96 -35.09 -18.41
C ASP A 231 -29.67 -34.28 -18.57
N VAL A 232 -28.62 -34.86 -19.17
CA VAL A 232 -27.38 -34.16 -19.49
C VAL A 232 -27.61 -33.08 -20.54
N THR A 233 -28.36 -33.37 -21.61
CA THR A 233 -28.69 -32.41 -22.67
C THR A 233 -29.55 -31.25 -22.17
N GLU A 234 -30.52 -31.49 -21.29
CA GLU A 234 -31.35 -30.44 -20.67
C GLU A 234 -30.48 -29.50 -19.82
N LYS A 235 -29.56 -30.05 -19.03
CA LYS A 235 -28.62 -29.26 -18.23
C LYS A 235 -27.64 -28.48 -19.09
N LEU A 236 -27.15 -29.08 -20.17
CA LEU A 236 -26.30 -28.40 -21.15
C LEU A 236 -27.03 -27.25 -21.83
N ASN A 237 -28.29 -27.42 -22.24
CA ASN A 237 -29.08 -26.32 -22.79
C ASN A 237 -29.31 -25.19 -21.77
N ALA A 238 -29.63 -25.52 -20.52
CA ALA A 238 -29.76 -24.53 -19.46
C ALA A 238 -28.45 -23.77 -19.24
N MET A 239 -27.31 -24.47 -19.21
CA MET A 239 -25.98 -23.87 -19.18
C MET A 239 -25.78 -22.94 -20.39
N MET A 240 -26.04 -23.42 -21.61
CA MET A 240 -25.89 -22.65 -22.86
C MET A 240 -26.70 -21.35 -22.83
N ASP A 241 -27.93 -21.37 -22.31
CA ASP A 241 -28.75 -20.17 -22.18
C ASP A 241 -28.17 -19.14 -21.20
N GLU A 242 -27.51 -19.61 -20.14
CA GLU A 242 -26.81 -18.74 -19.19
C GLU A 242 -25.51 -18.19 -19.80
N VAL A 243 -24.66 -19.04 -20.39
CA VAL A 243 -23.35 -18.64 -20.93
C VAL A 243 -23.44 -17.74 -22.16
N LYS A 244 -24.58 -17.69 -22.86
CA LYS A 244 -24.84 -16.67 -23.90
C LYS A 244 -24.60 -15.24 -23.39
N ASN A 245 -24.86 -14.97 -22.10
CA ASN A 245 -24.60 -13.65 -21.52
C ASN A 245 -23.10 -13.33 -21.35
N MET A 246 -22.23 -14.33 -21.51
CA MET A 246 -20.78 -14.16 -21.55
C MET A 246 -20.24 -13.88 -22.96
N GLU A 247 -21.09 -13.81 -23.98
CA GLU A 247 -20.66 -13.41 -25.32
C GLU A 247 -19.97 -12.03 -25.27
N GLY A 248 -18.74 -11.97 -25.79
CA GLY A 248 -17.90 -10.77 -25.75
C GLY A 248 -17.18 -10.50 -24.41
N ILE A 249 -17.22 -11.43 -23.45
CA ILE A 249 -16.46 -11.33 -22.19
C ILE A 249 -14.94 -11.33 -22.41
N ASP A 250 -14.46 -11.96 -23.48
CA ASP A 250 -13.06 -11.96 -23.91
C ASP A 250 -12.50 -10.53 -24.06
N SER A 251 -13.29 -9.65 -24.68
CA SER A 251 -12.94 -8.25 -24.89
C SER A 251 -12.91 -7.44 -23.58
N LYS A 252 -13.69 -7.87 -22.58
CA LYS A 252 -13.74 -7.27 -21.24
C LYS A 252 -12.55 -7.74 -20.40
N LEU A 253 -12.24 -9.04 -20.44
CA LEU A 253 -11.05 -9.63 -19.81
C LEU A 253 -9.78 -8.94 -20.30
N LEU A 254 -9.63 -8.73 -21.61
CA LEU A 254 -8.49 -8.01 -22.18
C LEU A 254 -8.34 -6.58 -21.62
N LYS A 255 -9.44 -5.89 -21.30
CA LYS A 255 -9.38 -4.55 -20.70
C LYS A 255 -8.93 -4.60 -19.25
N VAL A 256 -9.44 -5.58 -18.48
CA VAL A 256 -8.98 -5.83 -17.10
C VAL A 256 -7.51 -6.21 -17.07
N GLU A 257 -7.06 -7.07 -17.99
CA GLU A 257 -5.64 -7.42 -18.14
C GLU A 257 -4.77 -6.18 -18.29
N LYS A 258 -5.14 -5.25 -19.17
CA LYS A 258 -4.41 -3.98 -19.34
C LYS A 258 -4.37 -3.13 -18.07
N GLU A 259 -5.45 -3.07 -17.30
CA GLU A 259 -5.47 -2.37 -16.01
C GLU A 259 -4.50 -3.01 -15.00
N MET A 260 -4.40 -4.36 -15.01
CA MET A 260 -3.49 -5.12 -14.17
C MET A 260 -2.02 -5.02 -14.62
N GLU A 261 -1.75 -4.95 -15.92
CA GLU A 261 -0.38 -4.76 -16.47
C GLU A 261 0.27 -3.49 -15.91
N VAL A 262 -0.49 -2.40 -15.72
CA VAL A 262 0.06 -1.16 -15.14
C VAL A 262 0.45 -1.36 -13.66
N LEU A 263 -0.27 -2.20 -12.92
CA LEU A 263 0.10 -2.57 -11.54
C LEU A 263 1.35 -3.46 -11.50
N GLU A 264 1.49 -4.37 -12.46
CA GLU A 264 2.71 -5.17 -12.61
C GLU A 264 3.90 -4.26 -12.94
N GLU A 265 3.74 -3.31 -13.87
CA GLU A 265 4.78 -2.33 -14.22
C GLU A 265 5.21 -1.48 -13.00
N LEU A 266 4.25 -1.07 -12.15
CA LEU A 266 4.54 -0.37 -10.87
C LEU A 266 5.39 -1.22 -9.92
N LYS A 267 5.06 -2.51 -9.81
CA LYS A 267 5.75 -3.48 -8.95
C LYS A 267 7.16 -3.75 -9.47
N GLU A 268 7.32 -4.04 -10.76
CA GLU A 268 8.59 -4.40 -11.38
C GLU A 268 9.60 -3.26 -11.38
N ARG A 269 9.13 -2.03 -11.64
CA ARG A 269 9.99 -0.84 -11.63
C ARG A 269 10.42 -0.39 -10.23
N ASN A 270 9.82 -0.95 -9.18
CA ASN A 270 10.14 -0.63 -7.78
C ASN A 270 9.98 0.87 -7.43
N VAL A 271 9.18 1.62 -8.21
CA VAL A 271 9.07 3.10 -8.14
C VAL A 271 8.65 3.58 -6.75
N VAL A 272 7.70 2.87 -6.12
CA VAL A 272 7.19 3.20 -4.78
C VAL A 272 8.31 3.21 -3.74
N ASN A 273 9.20 2.23 -3.76
CA ASN A 273 10.29 2.14 -2.79
C ASN A 273 11.36 3.20 -3.07
N GLU A 274 11.63 3.52 -4.34
CA GLU A 274 12.55 4.61 -4.69
C GLU A 274 12.03 5.97 -4.20
N ILE A 275 10.72 6.23 -4.35
CA ILE A 275 10.07 7.44 -3.81
C ILE A 275 10.13 7.48 -2.28
N LYS A 276 9.82 6.36 -1.60
CA LYS A 276 9.93 6.27 -0.12
C LYS A 276 11.35 6.60 0.35
N ASN A 277 12.36 6.01 -0.29
CA ASN A 277 13.77 6.29 0.03
C ASN A 277 14.11 7.77 -0.20
N ARG A 278 13.59 8.38 -1.29
CA ARG A 278 13.76 9.81 -1.57
C ARG A 278 13.14 10.68 -0.47
N PHE A 279 11.91 10.40 -0.05
CA PHE A 279 11.22 11.13 1.02
C PHE A 279 11.97 11.05 2.34
N GLN A 280 12.48 9.86 2.70
CA GLN A 280 13.28 9.67 3.90
C GLN A 280 14.59 10.49 3.87
N ASN A 281 15.29 10.49 2.74
CA ASN A 281 16.52 11.27 2.58
C ASN A 281 16.25 12.77 2.66
N LEU A 282 15.20 13.26 2.00
CA LEU A 282 14.80 14.67 2.08
C LEU A 282 14.40 15.08 3.50
N THR A 283 13.70 14.20 4.22
CA THR A 283 13.30 14.44 5.61
C THR A 283 14.53 14.54 6.52
N LYS A 284 15.50 13.63 6.39
CA LYS A 284 16.76 13.69 7.15
C LYS A 284 17.52 15.00 6.89
N SER A 285 17.62 15.41 5.63
CA SER A 285 18.31 16.66 5.26
C SER A 285 17.53 17.92 5.62
N SER A 286 16.22 17.82 5.88
CA SER A 286 15.39 18.97 6.24
C SER A 286 15.77 19.61 7.58
N ASP A 287 16.40 18.86 8.48
CA ASP A 287 16.94 19.38 9.74
C ASP A 287 17.91 20.55 9.51
N PHE A 288 18.62 20.57 8.38
CA PHE A 288 19.45 21.69 7.99
C PHE A 288 18.66 23.00 7.98
N LEU A 289 17.44 23.02 7.42
CA LEU A 289 16.64 24.21 7.17
C LEU A 289 16.01 24.82 8.44
N THR A 290 16.10 24.14 9.58
CA THR A 290 15.40 24.51 10.81
C THR A 290 16.18 25.52 11.65
N ASN A 291 15.50 26.23 12.56
CA ASN A 291 16.17 26.99 13.65
C ASN A 291 17.16 28.11 13.25
N PHE A 292 17.10 28.65 12.04
CA PHE A 292 17.90 29.83 11.67
C PHE A 292 17.29 31.13 12.20
N ARG A 293 17.55 31.45 13.47
CA ARG A 293 17.02 32.64 14.15
C ARG A 293 18.13 33.63 14.48
N THR A 294 17.95 34.89 14.11
CA THR A 294 18.86 35.98 14.50
C THR A 294 18.82 36.21 16.00
N THR A 295 19.98 36.20 16.64
CA THR A 295 20.16 36.63 18.03
C THR A 295 20.22 38.16 18.10
N THR A 296 19.57 38.75 19.10
CA THR A 296 19.56 40.22 19.28
C THR A 296 20.92 40.77 19.72
N ILE A 297 21.67 39.99 20.50
CA ILE A 297 22.99 40.36 21.04
C ILE A 297 24.00 40.52 19.90
N PHE A 298 24.27 39.45 19.14
CA PHE A 298 25.27 39.48 18.06
C PHE A 298 24.84 40.36 16.87
N HIS A 299 23.54 40.43 16.55
CA HIS A 299 23.07 41.39 15.54
C HIS A 299 23.27 42.84 16.02
N GLY A 300 23.22 43.10 17.33
CA GLY A 300 23.51 44.39 17.93
C GLY A 300 24.99 44.77 17.84
N GLU A 301 25.90 43.82 18.05
CA GLU A 301 27.36 44.03 18.02
C GLU A 301 27.88 44.55 16.67
N TYR A 302 27.43 43.94 15.57
CA TYR A 302 27.72 44.42 14.21
C TYR A 302 26.82 45.59 13.79
N GLY A 303 25.82 45.92 14.60
CA GLY A 303 24.87 46.99 14.38
C GLY A 303 25.55 48.36 14.34
N GLY A 304 25.28 49.13 13.28
CA GLY A 304 25.84 50.47 13.11
C GLY A 304 27.19 50.51 12.38
N ILE A 305 27.77 49.37 11.98
CA ILE A 305 28.94 49.34 11.09
C ILE A 305 28.45 49.44 9.63
N GLN A 306 28.63 50.62 9.02
CA GLN A 306 28.02 50.93 7.73
C GLN A 306 28.53 50.04 6.57
N SER A 307 29.81 49.68 6.59
CA SER A 307 30.45 48.81 5.59
C SER A 307 29.98 47.35 5.65
N ILE A 308 29.51 46.88 6.82
CA ILE A 308 29.01 45.52 7.04
C ILE A 308 27.49 45.42 6.86
N SER A 309 26.77 46.54 6.84
CA SER A 309 25.31 46.61 6.63
C SER A 309 24.79 45.73 5.47
N PRO A 310 25.44 45.67 4.29
CA PRO A 310 25.03 44.76 3.21
C PRO A 310 25.07 43.27 3.58
N LEU A 311 26.08 42.85 4.36
CA LEU A 311 26.17 41.47 4.88
C LEU A 311 25.05 41.19 5.87
N LEU A 312 24.77 42.11 6.80
CA LEU A 312 23.67 41.96 7.77
C LEU A 312 22.32 41.80 7.07
N GLN A 313 22.08 42.55 5.99
CA GLN A 313 20.87 42.38 5.18
C GLN A 313 20.81 41.01 4.49
N LYS A 314 21.94 40.50 3.97
CA LYS A 314 22.02 39.14 3.41
C LYS A 314 21.71 38.08 4.47
N ILE A 315 22.26 38.20 5.68
CA ILE A 315 22.00 37.28 6.81
C ILE A 315 20.53 37.31 7.23
N LYS A 316 19.95 38.51 7.35
CA LYS A 316 18.54 38.70 7.67
C LYS A 316 17.63 38.08 6.60
N SER A 317 17.94 38.31 5.33
CA SER A 317 17.24 37.70 4.19
C SER A 317 17.33 36.18 4.22
N PHE A 318 18.52 35.63 4.44
CA PHE A 318 18.75 34.20 4.60
C PHE A 318 17.93 33.60 5.75
N SER A 319 18.01 34.18 6.95
CA SER A 319 17.19 33.75 8.10
C SER A 319 15.69 33.76 7.81
N SER A 320 15.20 34.84 7.20
CA SER A 320 13.79 34.95 6.81
C SER A 320 13.40 33.88 5.79
N LYS A 321 14.28 33.58 4.83
CA LYS A 321 14.04 32.56 3.81
C LYS A 321 14.04 31.16 4.43
N MET A 322 14.99 30.86 5.31
CA MET A 322 15.07 29.56 6.01
C MET A 322 13.82 29.29 6.85
N ARG A 323 13.25 30.29 7.53
CA ARG A 323 11.97 30.13 8.25
C ARG A 323 10.81 29.77 7.31
N SER A 324 10.77 30.37 6.12
CA SER A 324 9.78 30.03 5.09
C SER A 324 9.97 28.59 4.60
N PHE A 325 11.22 28.18 4.41
CA PHE A 325 11.56 26.80 4.03
C PHE A 325 11.20 25.80 5.12
N GLU A 326 11.56 26.03 6.37
CA GLU A 326 11.18 25.19 7.52
C GLU A 326 9.66 24.92 7.56
N PHE A 327 8.84 25.97 7.41
CA PHE A 327 7.39 25.84 7.36
C PHE A 327 6.91 24.99 6.16
N ARG A 328 7.43 25.27 4.96
CA ARG A 328 7.02 24.55 3.74
C ARG A 328 7.48 23.09 3.75
N THR A 329 8.69 22.80 4.19
CA THR A 329 9.20 21.44 4.33
C THR A 329 8.39 20.64 5.35
N SER A 330 7.94 21.26 6.45
CA SER A 330 7.02 20.61 7.40
C SER A 330 5.70 20.22 6.74
N ILE A 331 5.14 21.08 5.87
CA ILE A 331 3.92 20.76 5.11
C ILE A 331 4.18 19.61 4.13
N SER A 332 5.27 19.67 3.36
CA SER A 332 5.63 18.62 2.40
C SER A 332 5.84 17.27 3.08
N SER A 333 6.54 17.25 4.22
CA SER A 333 6.76 16.02 5.01
C SER A 333 5.45 15.39 5.49
N LYS A 334 4.47 16.20 5.94
CA LYS A 334 3.13 15.69 6.30
C LYS A 334 2.37 15.11 5.12
N LYS A 335 2.57 15.62 3.90
CA LYS A 335 1.99 15.03 2.69
C LYS A 335 2.70 13.73 2.33
N TRP A 336 4.03 13.68 2.41
CA TRP A 336 4.80 12.46 2.13
C TRP A 336 4.38 11.30 3.03
N SER A 337 4.11 11.55 4.31
CA SER A 337 3.64 10.50 5.22
C SER A 337 2.30 9.90 4.80
N THR A 338 1.39 10.66 4.17
CA THR A 338 0.14 10.09 3.65
C THR A 338 0.39 9.11 2.49
N PHE A 339 1.37 9.40 1.64
CA PHE A 339 1.80 8.48 0.57
C PHE A 339 2.48 7.23 1.14
N GLU A 340 3.38 7.40 2.11
CA GLU A 340 4.04 6.26 2.75
C GLU A 340 3.02 5.34 3.43
N ASN A 341 2.06 5.92 4.17
CA ASN A 341 1.00 5.17 4.83
C ASN A 341 0.11 4.43 3.83
N HIS A 342 -0.25 5.04 2.70
CA HIS A 342 -1.02 4.40 1.63
C HIS A 342 -0.32 3.11 1.16
N PHE A 343 0.93 3.24 0.73
CA PHE A 343 1.72 2.12 0.21
C PHE A 343 2.34 1.23 1.30
N GLN A 344 2.07 1.44 2.58
CA GLN A 344 2.39 0.49 3.64
C GLN A 344 1.28 -0.55 3.82
N HIS A 345 0.04 -0.18 3.53
CA HIS A 345 -1.14 -1.05 3.70
C HIS A 345 -1.61 -1.66 2.37
N THR A 346 -1.22 -1.08 1.24
CA THR A 346 -1.49 -1.63 -0.09
C THR A 346 -0.54 -2.79 -0.38
N ASN A 347 -1.04 -4.02 -0.24
CA ASN A 347 -0.29 -5.23 -0.59
C ASN A 347 -0.60 -5.64 -2.03
N ILE A 348 0.37 -5.48 -2.93
CA ILE A 348 0.29 -6.01 -4.30
C ILE A 348 0.87 -7.42 -4.25
N GLN A 349 0.06 -8.43 -4.54
CA GLN A 349 0.47 -9.83 -4.46
C GLN A 349 1.68 -10.14 -5.35
N SER A 350 2.54 -11.03 -4.88
CA SER A 350 3.65 -11.60 -5.66
C SER A 350 3.11 -12.60 -6.67
N GLY A 351 3.59 -12.56 -7.92
CA GLY A 351 3.07 -13.37 -9.03
C GLY A 351 2.48 -12.51 -10.14
N SER A 352 1.93 -13.16 -11.18
CA SER A 352 1.22 -12.47 -12.25
C SER A 352 -0.20 -12.10 -11.79
N LEU A 353 -0.61 -10.86 -12.07
CA LEU A 353 -1.96 -10.34 -11.87
C LEU A 353 -2.84 -10.53 -13.12
N THR A 354 -2.23 -10.82 -14.26
CA THR A 354 -2.89 -10.95 -15.57
C THR A 354 -3.21 -12.40 -15.93
N GLU A 355 -2.36 -13.36 -15.52
CA GLU A 355 -2.43 -14.78 -15.89
C GLU A 355 -3.83 -15.40 -15.74
N LYS A 356 -4.52 -15.16 -14.62
CA LYS A 356 -5.87 -15.70 -14.39
C LYS A 356 -6.89 -15.20 -15.41
N PHE A 357 -6.81 -13.93 -15.79
CA PHE A 357 -7.71 -13.34 -16.78
C PHE A 357 -7.36 -13.80 -18.19
N SER A 358 -6.07 -13.87 -18.53
CA SER A 358 -5.61 -14.35 -19.84
C SER A 358 -5.99 -15.81 -20.06
N ASN A 359 -5.79 -16.68 -19.06
CA ASN A 359 -6.14 -18.10 -19.19
C ASN A 359 -7.67 -18.29 -19.34
N PHE A 360 -8.49 -17.52 -18.61
CA PHE A 360 -9.94 -17.58 -18.80
C PHE A 360 -10.36 -17.05 -20.17
N ARG A 361 -9.72 -15.97 -20.65
CA ARG A 361 -9.94 -15.43 -21.99
C ARG A 361 -9.68 -16.49 -23.05
N ASP A 362 -8.60 -17.24 -22.91
CA ASP A 362 -8.23 -18.30 -23.87
C ASP A 362 -9.28 -19.42 -23.91
N CYS A 363 -9.92 -19.75 -22.77
CA CYS A 363 -11.04 -20.70 -22.73
C CYS A 363 -12.29 -20.18 -23.47
N VAL A 364 -12.61 -18.88 -23.36
CA VAL A 364 -13.85 -18.32 -23.96
C VAL A 364 -13.68 -17.90 -25.42
N GLN A 365 -12.47 -17.58 -25.88
CA GLN A 365 -12.24 -16.92 -27.17
C GLN A 365 -12.67 -17.77 -28.38
N ASN A 366 -12.65 -19.09 -28.25
CA ASN A 366 -13.01 -20.03 -29.32
C ASN A 366 -14.29 -20.81 -29.04
N PHE A 367 -15.02 -20.48 -27.97
CA PHE A 367 -16.25 -21.17 -27.61
C PHE A 367 -17.44 -20.61 -28.39
N ASP A 368 -18.27 -21.50 -28.95
CA ASP A 368 -19.51 -21.11 -29.63
C ASP A 368 -20.65 -20.93 -28.62
N PHE A 369 -20.90 -19.67 -28.24
CA PHE A 369 -21.99 -19.29 -27.35
C PHE A 369 -23.40 -19.52 -27.96
N GLN A 370 -23.49 -19.77 -29.26
CA GLN A 370 -24.77 -20.03 -29.94
C GLN A 370 -25.12 -21.52 -30.01
N THR A 371 -24.27 -22.40 -29.46
CA THR A 371 -24.55 -23.84 -29.38
C THR A 371 -25.87 -24.10 -28.68
N SER A 372 -26.69 -24.94 -29.31
CA SER A 372 -27.96 -25.40 -28.78
C SER A 372 -28.18 -26.86 -29.15
N PHE A 373 -28.82 -27.58 -28.25
CA PHE A 373 -29.10 -29.00 -28.42
C PHE A 373 -30.56 -29.22 -28.84
N PRO A 374 -30.82 -30.14 -29.77
CA PRO A 374 -32.15 -30.32 -30.37
C PRO A 374 -33.15 -30.98 -29.41
N MET A 375 -33.76 -30.20 -28.52
CA MET A 375 -34.75 -30.71 -27.55
C MET A 375 -36.01 -31.26 -28.21
N ASP A 376 -36.50 -30.60 -29.26
CA ASP A 376 -37.70 -31.06 -29.98
C ASP A 376 -37.52 -32.48 -30.51
N PHE A 377 -36.32 -32.82 -30.99
CA PHE A 377 -35.97 -34.17 -31.42
C PHE A 377 -36.01 -35.17 -30.25
N LEU A 378 -35.47 -34.80 -29.08
CA LEU A 378 -35.48 -35.67 -27.90
C LEU A 378 -36.90 -35.90 -27.36
N ASP A 379 -37.76 -34.87 -27.38
CA ASP A 379 -39.15 -34.99 -26.95
C ASP A 379 -39.97 -35.88 -27.90
N ASP A 380 -39.80 -35.70 -29.22
CA ASP A 380 -40.44 -36.57 -30.22
C ASP A 380 -39.94 -38.02 -30.11
N PHE A 381 -38.64 -38.19 -29.89
CA PHE A 381 -38.04 -39.50 -29.67
C PHE A 381 -38.60 -40.18 -28.41
N ASP A 382 -38.66 -39.49 -27.28
CA ASP A 382 -39.17 -40.00 -26.00
C ASP A 382 -40.64 -40.46 -26.10
N LYS A 383 -41.46 -39.70 -26.83
CA LYS A 383 -42.85 -40.07 -27.09
C LYS A 383 -42.96 -41.37 -27.89
N ASN A 384 -42.16 -41.53 -28.94
CA ASN A 384 -42.14 -42.75 -29.75
C ASN A 384 -41.58 -43.93 -28.95
N LEU A 385 -40.53 -43.68 -28.16
CA LEU A 385 -39.90 -44.66 -27.28
C LEU A 385 -40.88 -45.18 -26.23
N THR A 386 -41.71 -44.30 -25.65
CA THR A 386 -42.76 -44.69 -24.70
C THR A 386 -43.77 -45.66 -25.32
N GLN A 387 -44.14 -45.46 -26.59
CA GLN A 387 -45.03 -46.40 -27.28
C GLN A 387 -44.37 -47.76 -27.53
N ILE A 388 -43.10 -47.76 -27.90
CA ILE A 388 -42.31 -48.99 -28.06
C ILE A 388 -42.22 -49.73 -26.72
N ARG A 389 -41.93 -49.02 -25.62
CA ARG A 389 -41.86 -49.59 -24.25
C ARG A 389 -43.17 -50.30 -23.84
N LEU A 390 -44.32 -49.71 -24.16
CA LEU A 390 -45.62 -50.32 -23.85
C LEU A 390 -45.82 -51.64 -24.60
N VAL A 391 -45.52 -51.67 -25.91
CA VAL A 391 -45.66 -52.89 -26.71
C VAL A 391 -44.62 -53.94 -26.32
N ASP A 392 -43.39 -53.52 -26.03
CA ASP A 392 -42.32 -54.40 -25.56
C ASP A 392 -42.72 -55.09 -24.25
N SER A 393 -43.26 -54.35 -23.28
CA SER A 393 -43.78 -54.89 -22.02
C SER A 393 -44.86 -55.96 -22.23
N ASP A 394 -45.79 -55.74 -23.17
CA ASP A 394 -46.80 -56.73 -23.51
C ASP A 394 -46.17 -58.00 -24.11
N ILE A 395 -45.17 -57.87 -25.00
CA ILE A 395 -44.44 -59.01 -25.57
C ILE A 395 -43.65 -59.76 -24.49
N GLN A 396 -43.00 -59.05 -23.56
CA GLN A 396 -42.29 -59.67 -22.43
C GLN A 396 -43.24 -60.50 -21.54
N ASN A 397 -44.48 -60.05 -21.37
CA ASN A 397 -45.51 -60.83 -20.66
C ASN A 397 -45.82 -62.15 -21.41
N TYR A 398 -45.91 -62.11 -22.74
CA TYR A 398 -46.02 -63.33 -23.55
C TYR A 398 -44.77 -64.22 -23.46
N THR A 399 -43.56 -63.65 -23.46
CA THR A 399 -42.30 -64.38 -23.26
C THR A 399 -42.33 -65.16 -21.94
N LYS A 400 -42.71 -64.52 -20.83
CA LYS A 400 -42.84 -65.15 -19.51
C LYS A 400 -43.87 -66.28 -19.52
N ARG A 401 -45.03 -66.05 -20.14
CA ARG A 401 -46.07 -67.08 -20.27
C ARG A 401 -45.64 -68.26 -21.14
N LEU A 402 -44.83 -68.02 -22.18
CA LEU A 402 -44.27 -69.07 -23.04
C LEU A 402 -43.20 -69.88 -22.29
N GLU A 403 -42.41 -69.24 -21.43
CA GLU A 403 -41.46 -69.91 -20.54
C GLU A 403 -42.18 -70.82 -19.54
N GLU A 404 -43.22 -70.30 -18.86
CA GLU A 404 -44.09 -71.10 -18.00
C GLU A 404 -44.76 -72.24 -18.76
N LEU A 405 -45.27 -71.98 -19.97
CA LEU A 405 -45.87 -73.01 -20.83
C LEU A 405 -44.87 -74.10 -21.21
N ALA A 406 -43.65 -73.74 -21.59
CA ALA A 406 -42.62 -74.69 -21.97
C ALA A 406 -42.29 -75.61 -20.77
N GLU A 407 -42.05 -75.03 -19.60
CA GLU A 407 -41.73 -75.77 -18.37
C GLU A 407 -42.89 -76.70 -17.94
N THR A 408 -44.11 -76.18 -17.87
CA THR A 408 -45.29 -76.95 -17.47
C THR A 408 -45.63 -78.06 -18.47
N THR A 409 -45.47 -77.79 -19.77
CA THR A 409 -45.69 -78.79 -20.82
C THR A 409 -44.64 -79.90 -20.77
N ASP A 410 -43.36 -79.57 -20.58
CA ASP A 410 -42.28 -80.55 -20.43
C ASP A 410 -42.51 -81.45 -19.21
N ASN A 411 -42.88 -80.84 -18.08
CA ASN A 411 -43.18 -81.57 -16.86
C ASN A 411 -44.39 -82.49 -17.02
N LEU A 412 -45.47 -82.00 -17.65
CA LEU A 412 -46.65 -82.82 -17.92
C LEU A 412 -46.33 -83.93 -18.92
N HIS A 413 -45.58 -83.65 -19.99
CA HIS A 413 -45.17 -84.65 -20.96
C HIS A 413 -44.33 -85.76 -20.31
N ALA A 414 -43.30 -85.41 -19.53
CA ALA A 414 -42.47 -86.39 -18.83
C ALA A 414 -43.26 -87.21 -17.79
N LEU A 415 -44.19 -86.58 -17.06
CA LEU A 415 -45.07 -87.26 -16.12
C LEU A 415 -45.98 -88.26 -16.85
N THR A 416 -46.55 -87.86 -17.98
CA THR A 416 -47.51 -88.65 -18.72
C THR A 416 -46.85 -89.81 -19.48
N GLU A 417 -45.68 -89.62 -20.08
CA GLU A 417 -44.86 -90.71 -20.64
C GLU A 417 -44.49 -91.74 -19.56
N ARG A 418 -44.12 -91.29 -18.36
CA ARG A 418 -43.73 -92.18 -17.26
C ARG A 418 -44.92 -92.95 -16.66
N ARG A 419 -46.07 -92.28 -16.47
CA ARG A 419 -47.24 -92.85 -15.79
C ARG A 419 -48.12 -93.66 -16.74
N TYR A 420 -48.13 -93.32 -18.03
CA TYR A 420 -49.03 -93.92 -19.03
C TYR A 420 -48.25 -94.37 -20.29
N PRO A 421 -47.40 -95.40 -20.21
CA PRO A 421 -46.66 -95.91 -21.37
C PRO A 421 -47.51 -96.70 -22.38
N ASP A 422 -48.74 -97.11 -22.01
CA ASP A 422 -49.69 -97.83 -22.87
C ASP A 422 -51.13 -97.35 -22.59
N PRO A 423 -52.02 -97.28 -23.60
CA PRO A 423 -53.40 -96.80 -23.44
C PRO A 423 -54.23 -97.54 -22.39
N ALA A 424 -53.94 -98.82 -22.11
CA ALA A 424 -54.65 -99.56 -21.05
C ALA A 424 -54.38 -98.98 -19.64
N GLN A 425 -53.28 -98.24 -19.47
CA GLN A 425 -52.85 -97.67 -18.19
C GLN A 425 -53.45 -96.29 -17.92
N VAL A 426 -54.10 -95.64 -18.90
CA VAL A 426 -54.82 -94.39 -18.69
C VAL A 426 -55.92 -94.61 -17.66
N ASP A 427 -55.83 -93.88 -16.54
CA ASP A 427 -56.75 -93.94 -15.42
C ASP A 427 -57.62 -92.68 -15.34
N ARG A 428 -58.52 -92.65 -14.35
CA ARG A 428 -59.45 -91.53 -14.16
C ARG A 428 -58.78 -90.21 -13.79
N ASP A 429 -57.54 -90.24 -13.30
CA ASP A 429 -56.82 -89.05 -12.85
C ASP A 429 -56.14 -88.31 -14.03
N PHE A 430 -56.04 -88.95 -15.20
CA PHE A 430 -55.45 -88.36 -16.40
C PHE A 430 -56.24 -87.17 -16.96
N LEU A 431 -57.57 -87.28 -16.99
CA LEU A 431 -58.44 -86.26 -17.57
C LEU A 431 -58.44 -84.95 -16.74
N PRO A 432 -58.50 -84.98 -15.39
CA PRO A 432 -58.27 -83.80 -14.54
C PRO A 432 -56.94 -83.08 -14.81
N LEU A 433 -55.83 -83.81 -14.96
CA LEU A 433 -54.50 -83.21 -15.21
C LEU A 433 -54.48 -82.39 -16.52
N PHE A 434 -55.06 -82.93 -17.60
CA PHE A 434 -55.19 -82.20 -18.86
C PHE A 434 -56.14 -81.00 -18.74
N ARG A 435 -57.22 -81.11 -17.96
CA ARG A 435 -58.15 -79.99 -17.74
C ARG A 435 -57.51 -78.85 -16.96
N GLU A 436 -56.69 -79.16 -15.96
CA GLU A 436 -55.92 -78.19 -15.17
C GLU A 436 -54.93 -77.46 -16.08
N TYR A 437 -54.09 -78.20 -16.82
CA TYR A 437 -53.16 -77.65 -17.81
C TYR A 437 -53.86 -76.73 -18.84
N LEU A 438 -54.98 -77.17 -19.43
CA LEU A 438 -55.75 -76.35 -20.37
C LEU A 438 -56.36 -75.10 -19.72
N SER A 439 -56.69 -75.16 -18.42
CA SER A 439 -57.21 -74.01 -17.68
C SER A 439 -56.11 -72.99 -17.40
N GLU A 440 -54.93 -73.43 -16.99
CA GLU A 440 -53.77 -72.60 -16.71
C GLU A 440 -53.26 -71.88 -17.96
N HIS A 441 -53.33 -72.55 -19.12
CA HIS A 441 -52.89 -71.99 -20.41
C HIS A 441 -54.04 -71.52 -21.31
N ALA A 442 -55.17 -71.12 -20.74
CA ALA A 442 -56.33 -70.64 -21.50
C ALA A 442 -56.02 -69.43 -22.42
N TRP A 443 -54.99 -68.65 -22.09
CA TRP A 443 -54.50 -67.52 -22.88
C TRP A 443 -53.98 -67.92 -24.26
N LEU A 444 -53.65 -69.21 -24.49
CA LEU A 444 -53.24 -69.71 -25.80
C LEU A 444 -54.32 -69.52 -26.87
N ARG A 445 -55.58 -69.33 -26.49
CA ARG A 445 -56.65 -69.00 -27.44
C ARG A 445 -56.47 -67.63 -28.10
N ASP A 446 -55.74 -66.75 -27.44
CA ASP A 446 -55.44 -65.38 -27.86
C ASP A 446 -53.94 -65.24 -28.19
N VAL A 447 -53.25 -66.35 -28.47
CA VAL A 447 -51.80 -66.35 -28.74
C VAL A 447 -51.46 -65.57 -30.01
N ASP A 448 -52.34 -65.55 -31.01
CA ASP A 448 -52.18 -64.79 -32.26
C ASP A 448 -51.99 -63.28 -32.03
N ASN A 449 -52.43 -62.76 -30.87
CA ASN A 449 -52.15 -61.38 -30.49
C ASN A 449 -50.65 -61.10 -30.38
N LEU A 450 -49.82 -62.10 -30.07
CA LEU A 450 -48.37 -61.97 -30.08
C LEU A 450 -47.87 -61.56 -31.48
N MET A 451 -48.41 -62.14 -32.57
CA MET A 451 -48.05 -61.70 -33.93
C MET A 451 -48.45 -60.26 -34.20
N ILE A 452 -49.61 -59.83 -33.68
CA ILE A 452 -50.07 -58.44 -33.83
C ILE A 452 -49.10 -57.49 -33.11
N LEU A 453 -48.67 -57.84 -31.90
CA LEU A 453 -47.71 -57.05 -31.13
C LEU A 453 -46.32 -57.02 -31.79
N LEU A 454 -45.83 -58.14 -32.30
CA LEU A 454 -44.54 -58.22 -33.01
C LEU A 454 -44.52 -57.41 -34.31
N ARG A 455 -45.63 -57.40 -35.06
CA ARG A 455 -45.77 -56.52 -36.22
C ARG A 455 -45.85 -55.06 -35.81
N LYS A 456 -46.64 -54.76 -34.77
CA LYS A 456 -46.78 -53.39 -34.24
C LYS A 456 -45.46 -52.81 -33.75
N ILE A 457 -44.63 -53.57 -33.03
CA ILE A 457 -43.32 -53.07 -32.59
C ILE A 457 -42.38 -52.84 -33.77
N LYS A 458 -42.42 -53.71 -34.80
CA LYS A 458 -41.66 -53.52 -36.03
C LYS A 458 -42.10 -52.25 -36.78
N ASP A 459 -43.40 -52.01 -36.88
CA ASP A 459 -43.95 -50.81 -37.51
C ASP A 459 -43.51 -49.55 -36.74
N LEU A 460 -43.61 -49.56 -35.41
CA LEU A 460 -43.16 -48.45 -34.55
C LEU A 460 -41.65 -48.18 -34.69
N ILE A 461 -40.81 -49.22 -34.74
CA ILE A 461 -39.36 -49.08 -34.97
C ILE A 461 -39.07 -48.55 -36.38
N THR A 462 -39.87 -48.94 -37.38
CA THR A 462 -39.74 -48.43 -38.76
C THR A 462 -40.10 -46.95 -38.84
N GLU A 463 -41.22 -46.55 -38.21
CA GLU A 463 -41.67 -45.17 -38.12
C GLU A 463 -40.66 -44.27 -37.39
N LEU A 464 -39.97 -44.82 -36.39
CA LEU A 464 -38.92 -44.13 -35.65
C LEU A 464 -37.74 -43.69 -36.53
N ASN A 465 -37.47 -44.40 -37.64
CA ASN A 465 -36.34 -44.14 -38.54
C ASN A 465 -34.99 -44.06 -37.80
N LEU A 466 -34.44 -45.23 -37.48
CA LEU A 466 -33.22 -45.37 -36.67
C LEU A 466 -32.02 -44.57 -37.21
N ASP A 467 -31.88 -44.42 -38.54
CA ASP A 467 -30.80 -43.64 -39.15
C ASP A 467 -30.90 -42.15 -38.80
N ASN A 468 -32.11 -41.59 -38.84
CA ASN A 468 -32.34 -40.19 -38.45
C ASN A 468 -32.11 -39.99 -36.95
N VAL A 469 -32.54 -40.96 -36.14
CA VAL A 469 -32.33 -40.89 -34.69
C VAL A 469 -30.85 -40.97 -34.35
N ARG A 470 -30.09 -41.89 -34.96
CA ARG A 470 -28.64 -42.00 -34.77
C ARG A 470 -27.93 -40.68 -35.10
N LYS A 471 -28.27 -40.06 -36.24
CA LYS A 471 -27.74 -38.74 -36.59
C LYS A 471 -28.05 -37.65 -35.56
N GLY A 472 -29.27 -37.65 -35.02
CA GLY A 472 -29.65 -36.70 -33.96
C GLY A 472 -28.81 -36.87 -32.69
N PHE A 473 -28.51 -38.11 -32.30
CA PHE A 473 -27.62 -38.38 -31.17
C PHE A 473 -26.15 -38.07 -31.47
N GLU A 474 -25.66 -38.39 -32.67
CA GLU A 474 -24.32 -37.99 -33.13
C GLU A 474 -24.13 -36.47 -33.06
N GLU A 475 -25.11 -35.68 -33.50
CA GLU A 475 -25.09 -34.22 -33.39
C GLU A 475 -25.06 -33.73 -31.94
N ILE A 476 -25.84 -34.35 -31.04
CA ILE A 476 -25.82 -34.03 -29.60
C ILE A 476 -24.44 -34.30 -29.00
N LEU A 477 -23.81 -35.42 -29.37
CA LEU A 477 -22.51 -35.83 -28.85
C LEU A 477 -21.37 -34.93 -29.32
N GLU A 478 -21.38 -34.53 -30.60
CA GLU A 478 -20.39 -33.58 -31.14
C GLU A 478 -20.44 -32.25 -30.37
N LYS A 479 -21.64 -31.68 -30.19
CA LYS A 479 -21.85 -30.44 -29.42
C LYS A 479 -21.53 -30.61 -27.92
N MET A 480 -21.75 -31.80 -27.38
CA MET A 480 -21.43 -32.12 -26.00
C MET A 480 -19.92 -32.15 -25.76
N ASP A 481 -19.13 -32.66 -26.72
CA ASP A 481 -17.66 -32.67 -26.61
C ASP A 481 -17.10 -31.24 -26.58
N GLU A 482 -17.61 -30.33 -27.41
CA GLU A 482 -17.23 -28.91 -27.37
C GLU A 482 -17.54 -28.28 -26.01
N SER A 483 -18.73 -28.53 -25.47
CA SER A 483 -19.14 -28.05 -24.14
C SER A 483 -18.28 -28.63 -23.02
N LYS A 484 -17.88 -29.90 -23.15
CA LYS A 484 -17.00 -30.58 -22.22
C LYS A 484 -15.61 -29.96 -22.22
N GLN A 485 -15.00 -29.77 -23.40
CA GLN A 485 -13.68 -29.14 -23.53
C GLN A 485 -13.68 -27.71 -22.93
N PHE A 486 -14.77 -26.96 -23.12
CA PHE A 486 -14.92 -25.64 -22.51
C PHE A 486 -14.94 -25.69 -20.98
N LEU A 487 -15.75 -26.59 -20.39
CA LEU A 487 -15.82 -26.77 -18.94
C LEU A 487 -14.48 -27.28 -18.36
N GLU A 488 -13.83 -28.25 -19.02
CA GLU A 488 -12.51 -28.75 -18.62
C GLU A 488 -11.45 -27.63 -18.67
N CYS A 489 -11.47 -26.77 -19.69
CA CYS A 489 -10.56 -25.62 -19.78
C CYS A 489 -10.69 -24.72 -18.55
N TYR A 490 -11.92 -24.40 -18.14
CA TYR A 490 -12.18 -23.58 -16.97
C TYR A 490 -11.78 -24.27 -15.66
N SER A 491 -12.15 -25.54 -15.47
CA SER A 491 -11.83 -26.30 -14.25
C SER A 491 -10.32 -26.41 -14.00
N ASN A 492 -9.51 -26.43 -15.06
CA ASN A 492 -8.04 -26.45 -14.98
C ASN A 492 -7.42 -25.09 -14.57
N LEU A 493 -8.20 -24.01 -14.47
CA LEU A 493 -7.69 -22.69 -14.07
C LEU A 493 -7.42 -22.58 -12.57
N GLU A 494 -7.93 -23.51 -11.76
CA GLU A 494 -7.83 -23.50 -10.29
C GLU A 494 -8.14 -22.13 -9.66
N THR A 495 -9.06 -21.38 -10.27
CA THR A 495 -9.37 -19.98 -9.91
C THR A 495 -10.84 -19.84 -9.62
N THR A 496 -11.18 -19.29 -8.46
CA THR A 496 -12.57 -19.05 -8.06
C THR A 496 -12.98 -17.60 -8.33
N ALA A 497 -14.28 -17.34 -8.43
CA ALA A 497 -14.81 -15.99 -8.52
C ALA A 497 -14.41 -15.10 -7.32
N SER A 498 -14.23 -15.69 -6.13
CA SER A 498 -13.75 -14.98 -4.95
C SER A 498 -12.32 -14.45 -5.14
N ASP A 499 -11.44 -15.24 -5.76
CA ASP A 499 -10.06 -14.79 -6.04
C ASP A 499 -10.05 -13.62 -7.03
N ILE A 500 -10.91 -13.69 -8.04
CA ILE A 500 -11.03 -12.65 -9.07
C ILE A 500 -11.59 -11.35 -8.50
N LYS A 501 -12.59 -11.43 -7.60
CA LYS A 501 -13.15 -10.27 -6.92
C LYS A 501 -12.08 -9.46 -6.20
N GLU A 502 -11.16 -10.12 -5.48
CA GLU A 502 -10.06 -9.45 -4.80
C GLU A 502 -9.09 -8.76 -5.76
N LEU A 503 -8.84 -9.37 -6.92
CA LEU A 503 -8.00 -8.78 -7.96
C LEU A 503 -8.66 -7.55 -8.61
N LEU A 504 -9.95 -7.62 -8.97
CA LEU A 504 -10.66 -6.54 -9.66
C LEU A 504 -10.71 -5.23 -8.86
N VAL A 505 -10.72 -5.31 -7.52
CA VAL A 505 -10.71 -4.12 -6.65
C VAL A 505 -9.31 -3.57 -6.38
N LEU A 506 -8.25 -4.31 -6.72
CA LEU A 506 -6.87 -3.95 -6.42
C LEU A 506 -6.42 -2.65 -7.10
N PRO A 507 -6.68 -2.39 -8.40
CA PRO A 507 -6.31 -1.13 -9.04
C PRO A 507 -6.88 0.09 -8.32
N GLY A 508 -8.16 0.05 -7.97
CA GLY A 508 -8.83 1.12 -7.22
C GLY A 508 -8.20 1.35 -5.85
N LYS A 509 -7.72 0.30 -5.17
CA LYS A 509 -6.98 0.45 -3.90
C LYS A 509 -5.58 1.03 -4.10
N VAL A 510 -4.86 0.59 -5.14
CA VAL A 510 -3.46 1.00 -5.38
C VAL A 510 -3.39 2.46 -5.85
N TRP A 511 -4.25 2.85 -6.79
CA TRP A 511 -4.22 4.18 -7.40
C TRP A 511 -5.00 5.25 -6.63
N ASN A 512 -5.65 4.89 -5.52
CA ASN A 512 -6.37 5.84 -4.65
C ASN A 512 -5.44 6.67 -3.75
N PHE A 513 -4.59 7.50 -4.36
CA PHE A 513 -3.80 8.51 -3.67
C PHE A 513 -3.72 9.81 -4.48
N ASP A 514 -3.44 10.94 -3.83
CA ASP A 514 -3.26 12.22 -4.54
C ASP A 514 -1.82 12.35 -5.07
N PRO A 515 -1.59 12.32 -6.40
CA PRO A 515 -0.24 12.44 -6.97
C PRO A 515 0.43 13.78 -6.69
N LYS A 516 -0.31 14.83 -6.29
CA LYS A 516 0.27 16.12 -5.89
C LYS A 516 1.19 16.02 -4.68
N VAL A 517 1.13 14.92 -3.93
CA VAL A 517 2.11 14.62 -2.88
C VAL A 517 3.56 14.63 -3.40
N LEU A 518 3.75 14.26 -4.68
CA LEU A 518 5.05 14.18 -5.30
C LEU A 518 5.65 15.57 -5.61
N GLU A 519 4.82 16.59 -5.85
CA GLU A 519 5.25 17.97 -6.16
C GLU A 519 6.12 18.57 -5.04
N GLY A 520 5.85 18.19 -3.79
CA GLY A 520 6.60 18.67 -2.63
C GLY A 520 8.09 18.29 -2.67
N THR A 521 8.47 17.22 -3.39
CA THR A 521 9.89 16.82 -3.49
C THR A 521 10.72 17.80 -4.30
N VAL A 522 10.25 18.17 -5.49
CA VAL A 522 10.90 19.17 -6.35
C VAL A 522 10.99 20.50 -5.62
N GLU A 523 9.93 20.88 -4.89
CA GLU A 523 9.93 22.10 -4.09
C GLU A 523 11.05 22.09 -3.04
N VAL A 524 11.16 21.02 -2.24
CA VAL A 524 12.19 20.90 -1.18
C VAL A 524 13.60 20.83 -1.76
N VAL A 525 13.83 20.12 -2.86
CA VAL A 525 15.14 20.13 -3.54
C VAL A 525 15.47 21.54 -4.05
N GLY A 526 14.48 22.27 -4.59
CA GLY A 526 14.61 23.67 -4.96
C GLY A 526 15.00 24.57 -3.77
N MET A 527 14.43 24.33 -2.60
CA MET A 527 14.79 25.04 -1.36
C MET A 527 16.25 24.77 -0.96
N PHE A 528 16.71 23.51 -1.02
CA PHE A 528 18.10 23.17 -0.73
C PHE A 528 19.07 23.87 -1.70
N LYS A 529 18.74 23.91 -2.99
CA LYS A 529 19.52 24.66 -4.00
C LYS A 529 19.58 26.15 -3.71
N GLU A 530 18.44 26.77 -3.37
CA GLU A 530 18.39 28.19 -3.04
C GLU A 530 19.15 28.49 -1.75
N ALA A 531 19.02 27.64 -0.72
CA ALA A 531 19.77 27.74 0.52
C ALA A 531 21.29 27.69 0.26
N TYR A 532 21.75 26.70 -0.50
CA TYR A 532 23.16 26.56 -0.89
C TYR A 532 23.68 27.80 -1.62
N LYS A 533 22.90 28.32 -2.59
CA LYS A 533 23.25 29.55 -3.32
C LYS A 533 23.39 30.75 -2.38
N MET A 534 22.46 30.94 -1.45
CA MET A 534 22.53 32.03 -0.47
C MET A 534 23.76 31.91 0.45
N ILE A 535 24.13 30.69 0.86
CA ILE A 535 25.33 30.45 1.66
C ILE A 535 26.59 30.80 0.87
N GLU A 536 26.66 30.38 -0.39
CA GLU A 536 27.78 30.71 -1.28
C GLU A 536 27.87 32.23 -1.56
N GLU A 537 26.73 32.92 -1.67
CA GLU A 537 26.70 34.38 -1.79
C GLU A 537 27.19 35.09 -0.51
N ILE A 538 26.86 34.56 0.67
CA ILE A 538 27.36 35.06 1.96
C ILE A 538 28.87 34.81 2.05
N LYS A 539 29.32 33.58 1.79
CA LYS A 539 30.74 33.17 1.85
C LYS A 539 31.64 33.98 0.92
N LYS A 540 31.14 34.36 -0.27
CA LYS A 540 31.86 35.19 -1.25
C LYS A 540 31.84 36.67 -0.93
N TRP A 541 30.99 37.12 0.00
CA TRP A 541 30.91 38.52 0.38
C TRP A 541 32.21 38.96 1.07
N LYS A 542 32.70 40.14 0.69
CA LYS A 542 33.86 40.78 1.29
C LYS A 542 33.54 42.24 1.56
N VAL A 543 34.06 42.76 2.67
CA VAL A 543 34.00 44.20 2.94
C VAL A 543 34.93 44.95 1.98
N ALA A 544 34.56 46.16 1.59
CA ALA A 544 35.45 47.00 0.79
C ALA A 544 36.68 47.36 1.62
N THR A 545 37.88 47.21 1.06
CA THR A 545 39.14 47.57 1.71
C THR A 545 39.11 49.03 2.14
N ASN A 546 39.31 49.26 3.43
CA ASN A 546 39.45 50.59 4.01
C ASN A 546 40.88 50.68 4.60
N PRO A 547 41.81 51.38 3.92
CA PRO A 547 43.22 51.44 4.35
C PRO A 547 43.40 52.02 5.76
N GLU A 548 42.43 52.79 6.24
CA GLU A 548 42.51 53.40 7.56
C GLU A 548 42.30 52.40 8.70
N ILE A 549 41.64 51.26 8.47
CA ILE A 549 41.36 50.25 9.50
C ILE A 549 42.28 49.02 9.40
N GLU A 550 42.98 48.84 8.27
CA GLU A 550 43.95 47.74 8.08
C GLU A 550 45.12 47.82 9.08
N ASN A 551 45.47 49.03 9.53
CA ASN A 551 46.51 49.28 10.54
C ASN A 551 45.92 49.57 11.94
N PHE A 552 44.72 49.06 12.24
CA PHE A 552 44.11 49.24 13.55
C PHE A 552 44.97 48.59 14.66
N PRO A 553 45.35 49.32 15.73
CA PRO A 553 46.38 48.88 16.67
C PRO A 553 45.87 47.90 17.74
N LEU A 554 44.55 47.82 17.97
CA LEU A 554 43.99 46.93 18.99
C LEU A 554 43.61 45.58 18.40
N ASP A 555 44.12 44.51 19.03
CA ASP A 555 43.70 43.15 18.75
C ASP A 555 42.50 42.70 19.62
N GLY A 556 42.13 41.43 19.52
CA GLY A 556 40.99 40.90 20.27
C GLY A 556 41.22 40.84 21.78
N GLU A 557 42.48 40.71 22.22
CA GLU A 557 42.82 40.75 23.65
C GLU A 557 42.73 42.18 24.18
N ASP A 558 43.19 43.16 23.41
CA ASP A 558 43.06 44.59 23.74
C ASP A 558 41.59 45.00 23.86
N VAL A 559 40.73 44.67 22.88
CA VAL A 559 39.29 44.99 22.93
C VAL A 559 38.59 44.31 24.10
N LYS A 560 38.96 43.06 24.39
CA LYS A 560 38.45 42.33 25.56
C LYS A 560 38.91 42.97 26.86
N ALA A 561 40.16 43.44 26.95
CA ALA A 561 40.67 44.13 28.13
C ALA A 561 39.85 45.40 28.42
N VAL A 562 39.48 46.18 27.39
CA VAL A 562 38.61 47.34 27.56
C VAL A 562 37.21 46.94 28.04
N SER A 563 36.62 45.86 27.48
CA SER A 563 35.32 45.34 27.92
C SER A 563 35.34 44.89 29.38
N ASP A 564 36.33 44.08 29.77
CA ASP A 564 36.53 43.60 31.13
C ASP A 564 36.71 44.77 32.11
N GLY A 565 37.48 45.79 31.71
CA GLY A 565 37.68 47.00 32.51
C GLY A 565 36.41 47.84 32.67
N ILE A 566 35.55 47.93 31.64
CA ILE A 566 34.25 48.61 31.74
C ILE A 566 33.33 47.90 32.73
N ASN A 567 33.26 46.56 32.70
CA ASN A 567 32.46 45.79 33.66
C ASN A 567 32.94 46.03 35.11
N VAL A 568 34.26 46.12 35.30
CA VAL A 568 34.86 46.49 36.59
C VAL A 568 34.46 47.90 37.00
N LEU A 569 34.58 48.89 36.11
CA LEU A 569 34.18 50.27 36.37
C LEU A 569 32.70 50.39 36.70
N GLU A 570 31.83 49.67 35.99
CA GLU A 570 30.39 49.63 36.25
C GLU A 570 30.10 49.09 37.66
N THR A 571 30.76 48.00 38.04
CA THR A 571 30.63 47.40 39.38
C THR A 571 31.10 48.39 40.45
N ILE A 572 32.27 49.02 40.29
CA ILE A 572 32.79 50.04 41.22
C ILE A 572 31.83 51.23 41.32
N ARG A 573 31.28 51.67 40.20
CA ARG A 573 30.29 52.75 40.12
C ARG A 573 28.99 52.39 40.85
N ASN A 574 28.50 51.16 40.68
CA ASN A 574 27.31 50.65 41.37
C ASN A 574 27.52 50.57 42.88
N VAL A 575 28.68 50.07 43.33
CA VAL A 575 29.03 50.04 44.76
C VAL A 575 29.09 51.46 45.33
N ARG A 576 29.68 52.42 44.61
CA ARG A 576 29.76 53.82 45.06
C ARG A 576 28.38 54.48 45.17
N ASN A 577 27.55 54.33 44.14
CA ASN A 577 26.20 54.88 44.10
C ASN A 577 25.32 54.24 45.18
N GLY A 578 25.46 52.92 45.37
CA GLY A 578 24.84 52.20 46.48
C GLY A 578 25.27 52.80 47.82
N LEU A 579 26.56 52.91 48.09
CA LEU A 579 27.08 53.50 49.34
C LEU A 579 26.48 54.89 49.61
N GLU A 580 26.38 55.75 48.59
CA GLU A 580 25.81 57.09 48.74
C GLU A 580 24.30 57.09 49.00
N MET A 581 23.53 56.23 48.32
CA MET A 581 22.12 56.01 48.62
C MET A 581 21.93 55.54 50.07
N MET A 582 22.84 54.68 50.52
CA MET A 582 22.77 54.02 51.80
C MET A 582 23.25 54.91 52.98
N LYS A 583 23.92 56.05 52.73
CA LYS A 583 24.26 57.05 53.78
C LYS A 583 23.05 57.67 54.47
N ASN A 584 21.87 57.58 53.87
CA ASN A 584 20.62 58.10 54.43
C ASN A 584 19.84 57.03 55.22
N LEU A 585 20.36 55.80 55.36
CA LEU A 585 19.76 54.77 56.20
C LEU A 585 20.02 55.09 57.68
N ASP A 586 18.96 55.16 58.49
CA ASP A 586 19.08 55.25 59.94
C ASP A 586 19.44 53.87 60.52
N VAL A 587 20.73 53.66 60.72
CA VAL A 587 21.30 52.46 61.34
C VAL A 587 21.62 52.65 62.84
N GLU A 588 21.36 53.83 63.42
CA GLU A 588 21.80 54.17 64.78
C GLU A 588 21.15 53.31 65.86
N ASN A 589 19.94 52.81 65.59
CA ASN A 589 19.14 51.99 66.50
C ASN A 589 19.10 50.49 66.12
N LEU A 590 19.90 50.06 65.14
CA LEU A 590 19.88 48.70 64.60
C LEU A 590 21.01 47.85 65.17
N GLY A 591 20.75 46.55 65.38
CA GLY A 591 21.73 45.57 65.89
C GLY A 591 22.94 45.30 64.97
N ILE A 592 23.03 46.00 63.84
CA ILE A 592 24.12 45.92 62.86
C ILE A 592 25.00 47.16 62.81
N LYS A 593 24.80 48.16 63.68
CA LYS A 593 25.53 49.44 63.64
C LYS A 593 27.05 49.26 63.49
N ASP A 594 27.68 48.44 64.33
CA ASP A 594 29.13 48.21 64.28
C ASP A 594 29.58 47.55 62.96
N SER A 595 28.77 46.64 62.41
CA SER A 595 29.05 45.99 61.12
C SER A 595 28.87 46.97 59.96
N TRP A 596 27.84 47.82 60.04
CA TRP A 596 27.55 48.83 59.04
C TRP A 596 28.59 49.96 59.05
N ASP A 597 28.99 50.45 60.22
CA ASP A 597 30.05 51.46 60.37
C ASP A 597 31.39 50.92 59.85
N LEU A 598 31.70 49.64 60.08
CA LEU A 598 32.87 48.98 59.50
C LEU A 598 32.80 48.90 57.97
N LEU A 599 31.63 48.56 57.41
CA LEU A 599 31.40 48.54 55.97
C LEU A 599 31.53 49.94 55.34
N ASP A 600 30.84 50.94 55.89
CA ASP A 600 30.84 52.32 55.39
C ASP A 600 32.23 52.95 55.49
N SER A 601 32.94 52.76 56.61
CA SER A 601 34.30 53.28 56.78
C SER A 601 35.31 52.63 55.82
N SER A 602 35.25 51.30 55.64
CA SER A 602 36.13 50.58 54.73
C SER A 602 35.92 50.98 53.27
N LEU A 603 34.65 51.08 52.84
CA LEU A 603 34.31 51.49 51.47
C LEU A 603 34.56 52.99 51.24
N SER A 604 34.28 53.84 52.23
CA SER A 604 34.58 55.28 52.13
C SER A 604 36.09 55.53 52.02
N GLN A 605 36.89 54.81 52.81
CA GLN A 605 38.36 54.87 52.70
C GLN A 605 38.84 54.36 51.34
N PHE A 606 38.29 53.25 50.86
CA PHE A 606 38.56 52.73 49.52
C PHE A 606 38.29 53.80 48.45
N PHE A 607 37.09 54.40 48.44
CA PHE A 607 36.73 55.42 47.45
C PHE A 607 37.52 56.72 47.61
N GLU A 608 37.94 57.09 48.81
CA GLU A 608 38.80 58.25 49.06
C GLU A 608 40.18 58.05 48.42
N ILE A 609 40.79 56.88 48.64
CA ILE A 609 42.08 56.50 48.04
C ILE A 609 41.94 56.46 46.52
N LEU A 610 40.89 55.83 46.01
CA LEU A 610 40.58 55.69 44.59
C LEU A 610 40.37 57.07 43.91
N SER A 611 39.65 57.98 44.56
CA SER A 611 39.38 59.36 44.10
C SER A 611 40.61 60.27 44.13
N SER A 612 41.67 59.88 44.85
CA SER A 612 42.92 60.61 44.88
C SER A 612 43.74 60.43 43.60
N GLN A 613 43.41 59.44 42.77
CA GLN A 613 44.18 59.05 41.59
C GLN A 613 43.75 59.78 40.33
N LYS A 614 44.74 60.14 39.51
CA LYS A 614 44.55 60.92 38.26
C LYS A 614 44.24 60.05 37.05
N ILE A 615 44.65 58.78 37.13
CA ILE A 615 44.35 57.67 36.21
C ILE A 615 44.01 56.51 37.14
N TRP A 616 42.98 55.72 36.85
CA TRP A 616 42.55 54.56 37.64
C TRP A 616 43.54 53.37 37.51
N ASN A 617 44.84 53.66 37.65
CA ASN A 617 45.97 52.83 37.22
C ASN A 617 46.84 52.32 38.36
N SER A 618 46.46 52.46 39.63
CA SER A 618 47.31 51.87 40.67
C SER A 618 46.98 50.40 40.88
N SER A 619 47.95 49.55 40.53
CA SER A 619 48.11 48.20 41.05
C SER A 619 48.22 48.13 42.59
N ASP A 620 48.30 49.28 43.28
CA ASP A 620 48.52 49.42 44.72
C ASP A 620 47.24 49.64 45.57
N VAL A 621 46.05 49.71 44.97
CA VAL A 621 44.79 49.83 45.73
C VAL A 621 44.10 48.48 45.81
N SER A 622 44.12 47.89 47.00
CA SER A 622 43.39 46.66 47.29
C SER A 622 41.95 46.97 47.69
N PHE A 623 40.99 46.19 47.18
CA PHE A 623 39.64 46.20 47.71
C PHE A 623 39.64 45.76 49.19
N PRO A 624 38.82 46.35 50.08
CA PRO A 624 38.75 45.93 51.47
C PRO A 624 38.39 44.44 51.59
N THR A 625 39.06 43.73 52.48
CA THR A 625 38.79 42.30 52.75
C THR A 625 38.11 42.12 54.10
N ASN A 626 37.38 41.01 54.27
CA ASN A 626 36.63 40.70 55.50
C ASN A 626 35.50 41.70 55.81
N LEU A 627 34.83 42.20 54.78
CA LEU A 627 33.65 43.04 54.96
C LEU A 627 32.51 42.23 55.61
N PRO A 628 31.74 42.80 56.55
CA PRO A 628 30.68 42.07 57.27
C PRO A 628 29.39 41.91 56.43
N ILE A 629 29.53 41.52 55.16
CA ILE A 629 28.44 41.46 54.17
C ILE A 629 27.38 40.45 54.58
N ASP A 630 27.76 39.23 54.98
CA ASP A 630 26.79 38.18 55.35
C ASP A 630 26.01 38.56 56.61
N THR A 631 26.68 39.15 57.60
CA THR A 631 26.06 39.64 58.84
C THR A 631 25.00 40.71 58.54
N ILE A 632 25.33 41.68 57.67
CA ILE A 632 24.39 42.73 57.27
C ILE A 632 23.27 42.13 56.41
N LYS A 633 23.60 41.24 55.47
CA LYS A 633 22.62 40.58 54.59
C LYS A 633 21.55 39.84 55.37
N THR A 634 21.94 38.99 56.33
CA THR A 634 21.00 38.23 57.17
C THR A 634 20.06 39.18 57.93
N PHE A 635 20.59 40.25 58.52
CA PHE A 635 19.77 41.23 59.22
C PHE A 635 18.76 41.95 58.31
N ILE A 636 19.20 42.37 57.12
CA ILE A 636 18.35 43.09 56.15
C ILE A 636 17.23 42.19 55.61
N GLU A 637 17.49 40.88 55.44
CA GLU A 637 16.49 39.91 55.02
C GLU A 637 15.36 39.72 56.05
N ASP A 638 15.68 39.88 57.34
CA ASP A 638 14.76 39.67 58.46
C ASP A 638 13.96 40.94 58.85
N GLU A 639 14.54 42.14 58.74
CA GLU A 639 13.98 43.36 59.35
C GLU A 639 13.40 44.41 58.37
N TYR A 640 13.73 44.38 57.06
CA TYR A 640 13.33 45.43 56.10
C TYR A 640 12.20 45.03 55.15
N GLN A 641 11.38 46.02 54.74
CA GLN A 641 10.32 45.85 53.73
C GLN A 641 10.88 45.64 52.32
N GLU A 642 10.12 44.95 51.46
CA GLU A 642 10.55 44.39 50.17
C GLU A 642 11.35 45.35 49.27
N ASN A 643 10.93 46.61 49.12
CA ASN A 643 11.65 47.56 48.25
C ASN A 643 13.00 48.01 48.81
N GLN A 644 13.05 48.43 50.08
CA GLN A 644 14.31 48.85 50.72
C GLN A 644 15.26 47.66 50.93
N ARG A 645 14.70 46.49 51.27
CA ARG A 645 15.42 45.22 51.34
C ARG A 645 16.12 44.91 50.01
N ASN A 646 15.39 45.00 48.89
CA ASN A 646 15.96 44.69 47.57
C ASN A 646 17.08 45.65 47.17
N ASP A 647 16.95 46.95 47.47
CA ASP A 647 17.99 47.94 47.16
C ASP A 647 19.29 47.68 47.96
N ILE A 648 19.15 47.36 49.24
CA ILE A 648 20.30 47.05 50.12
C ILE A 648 20.94 45.72 49.71
N LEU A 649 20.14 44.68 49.43
CA LEU A 649 20.65 43.39 48.96
C LEU A 649 21.34 43.50 47.59
N LYS A 650 20.84 44.35 46.69
CA LYS A 650 21.50 44.64 45.42
C LYS A 650 22.86 45.30 45.65
N PHE A 651 22.93 46.32 46.51
CA PHE A 651 24.21 46.96 46.89
C PHE A 651 25.20 45.96 47.47
N LEU A 652 24.78 45.13 48.43
CA LEU A 652 25.63 44.09 49.03
C LEU A 652 26.12 43.07 48.00
N LYS A 653 25.29 42.73 47.01
CA LYS A 653 25.67 41.83 45.91
C LYS A 653 26.73 42.44 45.00
N GLU A 654 26.64 43.73 44.66
CA GLU A 654 27.66 44.41 43.84
C GLU A 654 29.02 44.45 44.56
N ILE A 655 29.02 44.58 45.90
CA ILE A 655 30.24 44.47 46.72
C ILE A 655 30.83 43.05 46.62
N GLN A 656 29.98 42.03 46.73
CA GLN A 656 30.41 40.63 46.61
C GLN A 656 30.99 40.35 45.22
N ILE A 657 30.37 40.84 44.13
CA ILE A 657 30.89 40.70 42.76
C ILE A 657 32.30 41.30 42.65
N LEU A 658 32.53 42.48 43.23
CA LEU A 658 33.84 43.12 43.21
C LEU A 658 34.90 42.32 44.01
N GLU A 659 34.49 41.70 45.12
CA GLU A 659 35.35 40.87 45.97
C GLU A 659 35.65 39.49 45.33
N THR A 660 34.66 38.84 44.73
CA THR A 660 34.76 37.44 44.26
C THR A 660 35.10 37.32 42.78
N ASP A 661 34.49 38.14 41.93
CA ASP A 661 34.55 38.00 40.47
C ASP A 661 35.67 38.86 39.88
N PHE A 662 36.09 39.90 40.60
CA PHE A 662 37.16 40.83 40.19
C PHE A 662 38.25 41.02 41.27
N PRO A 663 38.85 39.95 41.83
CA PRO A 663 39.91 40.09 42.84
C PRO A 663 41.17 40.80 42.31
N GLU A 664 41.39 40.76 40.99
CA GLU A 664 42.46 41.46 40.28
C GLU A 664 41.95 42.67 39.48
N TYR A 665 40.92 43.36 39.97
CA TYR A 665 40.35 44.53 39.29
C TYR A 665 41.41 45.59 38.89
N PRO A 666 42.50 45.86 39.65
CA PRO A 666 43.50 46.86 39.24
C PRO A 666 44.22 46.47 37.94
N ASN A 667 44.56 45.18 37.78
CA ASN A 667 45.20 44.65 36.57
C ASN A 667 44.26 44.75 35.35
N LYS A 668 42.95 44.52 35.55
CA LYS A 668 41.94 44.69 34.49
C LYS A 668 41.79 46.15 34.06
N LEU A 669 41.79 47.09 35.00
CA LEU A 669 41.74 48.54 34.71
C LEU A 669 43.04 49.04 34.06
N GLU A 670 44.20 48.53 34.47
CA GLU A 670 45.50 48.85 33.87
C GLU A 670 45.54 48.45 32.39
N LYS A 671 45.18 47.20 32.08
CA LYS A 671 45.11 46.72 30.69
C LYS A 671 44.09 47.47 29.84
N MET A 672 42.94 47.83 30.41
CA MET A 672 41.98 48.71 29.74
C MET A 672 42.60 50.08 29.43
N ASN A 673 43.32 50.69 30.37
CA ASN A 673 43.98 51.98 30.16
C ASN A 673 45.05 51.91 29.07
N GLU A 674 45.87 50.87 29.06
CA GLU A 674 46.86 50.64 28.00
C GLU A 674 46.20 50.56 26.61
N ALA A 675 45.09 49.80 26.49
CA ALA A 675 44.34 49.69 25.24
C ALA A 675 43.64 51.00 24.84
N ILE A 676 43.11 51.76 25.81
CA ILE A 676 42.52 53.08 25.56
C ILE A 676 43.58 54.08 25.07
N GLU A 677 44.77 54.10 25.65
CA GLU A 677 45.86 54.98 25.20
C GLU A 677 46.33 54.63 23.77
N LYS A 678 46.52 53.34 23.46
CA LYS A 678 46.80 52.88 22.08
C LYS A 678 45.74 53.39 21.08
N MET A 679 44.46 53.37 21.47
CA MET A 679 43.38 53.90 20.63
C MET A 679 43.48 55.42 20.44
N LYS A 680 43.72 56.17 21.52
CA LYS A 680 43.85 57.64 21.50
C LYS A 680 45.05 58.08 20.65
N GLU A 681 46.18 57.40 20.76
CA GLU A 681 47.37 57.66 19.95
C GLU A 681 47.08 57.50 18.45
N TRP A 682 46.44 56.40 18.06
CA TRP A 682 46.05 56.15 16.67
C TRP A 682 45.04 57.15 16.12
N GLU A 683 44.07 57.60 16.93
CA GLU A 683 43.13 58.65 16.52
C GLU A 683 43.83 60.01 16.31
N ASN A 684 44.83 60.32 17.14
CA ASN A 684 45.64 61.53 17.00
C ASN A 684 46.55 61.48 15.76
N GLU A 685 47.07 60.30 15.41
CA GLU A 685 47.86 60.09 14.18
C GLU A 685 47.01 60.29 12.91
N LYS A 686 45.74 59.91 12.92
CA LYS A 686 44.79 60.21 11.82
C LYS A 686 44.57 61.71 11.59
N MET A 687 44.74 62.55 12.62
CA MET A 687 44.54 64.00 12.52
C MET A 687 45.76 64.77 11.99
N ASN A 688 46.91 64.12 11.75
CA ASN A 688 48.07 64.76 11.11
C ASN A 688 48.13 64.44 9.62
N PRO A 689 47.70 65.35 8.71
CA PRO A 689 47.93 65.16 7.30
C PRO A 689 49.42 65.39 7.02
N VAL A 690 50.21 64.32 6.98
CA VAL A 690 51.55 64.38 6.37
C VAL A 690 51.37 64.44 4.86
N LYS A 691 51.24 65.66 4.34
CA LYS A 691 51.84 66.09 3.07
C LYS A 691 52.11 67.59 3.19
N THR A 692 53.30 67.94 3.66
CA THR A 692 53.97 69.15 3.18
C THR A 692 54.02 69.06 1.66
N MET A 693 53.15 69.79 0.96
CA MET A 693 53.34 70.09 -0.45
C MET A 693 54.68 70.83 -0.56
N VAL A 694 55.66 70.18 -1.17
CA VAL A 694 56.82 70.87 -1.72
C VAL A 694 56.30 71.65 -2.91
N ASP A 695 56.26 72.97 -2.78
CA ASP A 695 55.98 73.88 -3.89
C ASP A 695 57.20 73.88 -4.83
N CYS A 696 57.10 73.16 -5.95
CA CYS A 696 58.16 73.09 -6.96
C CYS A 696 58.16 74.32 -7.90
N PHE A 697 57.88 75.52 -7.38
CA PHE A 697 57.89 76.73 -8.20
C PHE A 697 59.27 77.40 -8.33
N GLU A 698 60.31 76.94 -7.61
CA GLU A 698 61.63 77.61 -7.63
C GLU A 698 62.88 76.76 -7.88
N MET A 699 62.81 75.45 -8.20
CA MET A 699 64.01 74.71 -8.65
C MET A 699 63.73 73.63 -9.71
N GLU A 700 64.51 73.69 -10.79
CA GLU A 700 64.49 72.82 -11.97
C GLU A 700 64.56 71.32 -11.63
N CYS A 701 63.45 70.61 -11.83
CA CYS A 701 63.44 69.14 -11.78
C CYS A 701 63.91 68.56 -13.12
N ASN A 702 65.22 68.35 -13.26
CA ASN A 702 65.79 67.47 -14.28
C ASN A 702 65.54 65.99 -13.90
N ALA A 703 64.38 65.46 -14.29
CA ALA A 703 64.13 64.02 -14.24
C ALA A 703 63.45 63.56 -15.53
N SER A 704 64.21 62.81 -16.34
CA SER A 704 63.77 62.18 -17.58
C SER A 704 62.68 61.13 -17.31
N LEU A 705 61.48 61.36 -17.86
CA LEU A 705 60.40 60.37 -17.97
C LEU A 705 60.79 59.30 -18.99
N LYS A 706 61.03 58.06 -18.53
CA LYS A 706 61.05 56.87 -19.40
C LYS A 706 59.64 56.30 -19.51
N LEU A 707 59.08 56.30 -20.71
CA LEU A 707 57.87 55.55 -21.05
C LEU A 707 58.21 54.05 -21.20
N PRO A 708 57.36 53.12 -20.72
CA PRO A 708 57.58 51.69 -20.89
C PRO A 708 57.31 51.24 -22.34
N GLY A 709 58.22 50.44 -22.87
CA GLY A 709 58.17 49.91 -24.25
C GLY A 709 57.06 48.88 -24.44
N ALA A 710 56.39 48.98 -25.58
CA ALA A 710 55.41 48.01 -26.05
C ALA A 710 56.08 46.65 -26.32
N SER A 711 55.44 45.57 -25.86
CA SER A 711 55.80 44.20 -26.20
C SER A 711 54.64 43.57 -26.98
N ASN A 712 54.98 42.97 -28.13
CA ASN A 712 54.10 42.23 -29.03
C ASN A 712 53.45 41.01 -28.38
#